data_AF-A0A067NT20-F1
#
_entry.id   AF-A0A067NT20-F1
#
_cell.length_a   1.000
_cell.length_b   1.000
_cell.length_c   1.000
_cell.angle_alpha   90.00
_cell.angle_beta   90.00
_cell.angle_gamma   90.00
#
_symmetry.space_group_name_H-M   'P 1'
#
loop_
_entity.id
_entity.type
_entity.pdbx_description
1 polymer ?
#
loop_
_entity_poly.entity_id
_entity_poly.type
_entity_poly.pdbx_seq_one_letter_code
_entity_poly.pdbx_strand_id
1 'polypeptide(L)'
;MDAPQHPFSLVSQNLRSIGALTVDAYLNNLPNDCLSDLRKSTQGKKFEGSHLHGISPITRLAQACSRAFSLPNLINYELLEKNDTTGVHWKCILTISRPDGQARSYQTEFVHSRKQDARTGAANVALRLGAIEFITSFGCNSSSQRSCDTPALVNDGAETINNVEKIESLCKQWHNEQVTPQWTQFMVVDQQNRGSGAAKYGAALRVQLSPHLLEVYSTDVTFLSYSEAQATCAREAVDSGVLEFIRSASSGASQEPHLASMPPAPSSSNDHMTLHTFFDALPKPFPDFPDPHATTVAELPRAPVAYVNNALQSCRGARFSAQYIWNSDYSHNLHGCLLRVCRPKHTRSYLVDPIFHKRNDAKSAVCLLAFSQGLGSYIRSVAEEIERQVTPTMRKAVTERVLSTISSMCVKASNLLHEPVQAYEYRVDNDAVGCTLKLPMLATYDAKAGGQKLQFKTYVADSVYASKADAKIAAVWQAFNDEDVNSGFQIPTSSTNPTVNGPKGKRKAADAELEPGELNPEPSSSSTKASKRRKRRKLTAGSHRMGMQSDDEDDSQTTPSNAKDVSQAKPMPSAAGPSRPKPSTYKSRSAVNAGRLGGDSQARIRSVDAGLPRLTPMPMYPAGPVSMYPSPIVPYYHVSPPDYRPLFPHARRGDPYGDAASRLWGMPYPHPHMPSMREDRHYQQQLYVPQPPSYPRETYIGAPASAPACPASRPPFMGSEVEEGETLDWT
;
A
#
# COMPACT_ATOMS: atom_id res chain seq x y z
N MET A 1 -8.18 -25.18 -37.54
CA MET A 1 -6.93 -24.93 -38.30
C MET A 1 -5.89 -24.84 -37.22
N ASP A 2 -5.16 -25.92 -37.05
CA ASP A 2 -4.53 -26.18 -35.77
C ASP A 2 -3.08 -25.72 -35.84
N ALA A 3 -2.58 -25.13 -34.75
CA ALA A 3 -1.26 -24.51 -34.76
C ALA A 3 -0.17 -25.56 -35.06
N PRO A 4 0.85 -25.21 -35.86
CA PRO A 4 1.93 -26.15 -36.20
C PRO A 4 2.65 -26.61 -34.93
N GLN A 5 2.67 -27.92 -34.69
CA GLN A 5 3.31 -28.49 -33.51
C GLN A 5 4.81 -28.21 -33.52
N HIS A 6 5.33 -27.76 -32.37
CA HIS A 6 6.75 -27.45 -32.19
C HIS A 6 7.61 -28.70 -32.44
N PRO A 7 8.66 -28.66 -33.30
CA PRO A 7 9.32 -29.86 -33.81
C PRO A 7 9.98 -30.72 -32.73
N PHE A 8 10.44 -30.13 -31.63
CA PHE A 8 10.95 -30.87 -30.47
C PHE A 8 9.91 -31.78 -29.81
N SER A 9 8.62 -31.44 -29.87
CA SER A 9 7.54 -32.30 -29.37
C SER A 9 7.43 -33.57 -30.21
N LEU A 10 7.40 -33.42 -31.53
CA LEU A 10 7.35 -34.55 -32.48
C LEU A 10 8.57 -35.46 -32.36
N VAL A 11 9.78 -34.89 -32.24
CA VAL A 11 11.01 -35.67 -31.98
C VAL A 11 10.93 -36.40 -30.63
N SER A 12 10.47 -35.75 -29.57
CA SER A 12 10.30 -36.37 -28.25
C SER A 12 9.28 -37.52 -28.26
N GLN A 13 8.19 -37.37 -29.02
CA GLN A 13 7.15 -38.38 -29.20
C GLN A 13 7.66 -39.58 -30.01
N ASN A 14 8.38 -39.33 -31.09
CA ASN A 14 8.99 -40.38 -31.91
C ASN A 14 10.06 -41.15 -31.13
N LEU A 15 10.92 -40.48 -30.36
CA LEU A 15 11.90 -41.14 -29.49
C LEU A 15 11.21 -42.03 -28.43
N ARG A 16 10.12 -41.56 -27.80
CA ARG A 16 9.32 -42.40 -26.88
C ARG A 16 8.69 -43.61 -27.57
N SER A 17 8.23 -43.48 -28.82
CA SER A 17 7.62 -44.60 -29.57
C SER A 17 8.60 -45.73 -29.90
N ILE A 18 9.90 -45.43 -30.02
CA ILE A 18 10.97 -46.44 -30.16
C ILE A 18 11.57 -46.88 -28.81
N GLY A 19 10.90 -46.56 -27.70
CA GLY A 19 11.28 -47.02 -26.36
C GLY A 19 12.32 -46.16 -25.63
N ALA A 20 12.66 -44.97 -26.12
CA ALA A 20 13.57 -44.08 -25.40
C ALA A 20 12.93 -43.55 -24.11
N LEU A 21 13.54 -43.86 -22.97
CA LEU A 21 13.16 -43.34 -21.66
C LEU A 21 13.57 -41.86 -21.53
N THR A 22 12.74 -41.06 -20.85
CA THR A 22 13.20 -39.75 -20.33
C THR A 22 14.24 -39.97 -19.25
N VAL A 23 15.06 -38.94 -18.96
CA VAL A 23 16.07 -39.02 -17.88
C VAL A 23 15.41 -39.39 -16.54
N ASP A 24 14.25 -38.81 -16.22
CA ASP A 24 13.48 -39.18 -15.02
C ASP A 24 12.98 -40.63 -15.05
N ALA A 25 12.49 -41.11 -16.19
CA ALA A 25 12.04 -42.49 -16.32
C ALA A 25 13.20 -43.50 -16.24
N TYR A 26 14.41 -43.12 -16.68
CA TYR A 26 15.62 -43.91 -16.48
C TYR A 26 16.04 -43.93 -15.01
N LEU A 27 16.16 -42.76 -14.37
CA LEU A 27 16.57 -42.63 -12.97
C LEU A 27 15.61 -43.33 -11.99
N ASN A 28 14.30 -43.34 -12.28
CA ASN A 28 13.29 -44.04 -11.47
C ASN A 28 13.23 -45.57 -11.69
N ASN A 29 13.92 -46.09 -12.71
CA ASN A 29 14.01 -47.54 -13.00
C ASN A 29 15.37 -48.16 -12.61
N LEU A 30 16.31 -47.37 -12.08
CA LEU A 30 17.58 -47.90 -11.54
C LEU A 30 17.35 -48.69 -10.24
N PRO A 31 18.02 -49.84 -10.03
CA PRO A 31 18.01 -50.53 -8.75
C PRO A 31 18.46 -49.64 -7.60
N ASN A 32 17.80 -49.77 -6.44
CA ASN A 32 18.06 -48.93 -5.25
C ASN A 32 19.53 -48.96 -4.80
N ASP A 33 20.23 -50.08 -5.02
CA ASP A 33 21.62 -50.26 -4.61
C ASP A 33 22.56 -49.27 -5.34
N CYS A 34 22.35 -49.07 -6.65
CA CYS A 34 23.08 -48.08 -7.46
C CYS A 34 22.77 -46.63 -7.02
N LEU A 35 21.53 -46.36 -6.59
CA LEU A 35 21.16 -45.04 -6.06
C LEU A 35 21.74 -44.78 -4.66
N SER A 36 22.16 -45.83 -3.94
CA SER A 36 22.70 -45.69 -2.57
C SER A 36 24.05 -44.96 -2.56
N ASP A 37 24.96 -45.26 -3.48
CA ASP A 37 26.27 -44.61 -3.57
C ASP A 37 26.18 -43.20 -4.15
N LEU A 38 25.27 -42.98 -5.12
CA LEU A 38 24.98 -41.65 -5.64
C LEU A 38 24.47 -40.71 -4.52
N ARG A 39 23.60 -41.22 -3.64
CA ARG A 39 23.08 -40.46 -2.49
C ARG A 39 24.14 -40.19 -1.41
N LYS A 40 25.04 -41.14 -1.13
CA LYS A 40 26.15 -40.95 -0.17
C LYS A 40 27.05 -39.75 -0.54
N SER A 41 27.20 -39.47 -1.84
CA SER A 41 27.95 -38.30 -2.34
C SER A 41 27.27 -36.95 -2.01
N THR A 42 25.94 -36.93 -1.84
CA THR A 42 25.14 -35.69 -1.76
C THR A 42 24.80 -35.19 -0.34
N GLN A 43 25.13 -35.92 0.73
CA GLN A 43 24.87 -35.46 2.10
C GLN A 43 25.93 -34.44 2.57
N GLY A 44 25.74 -33.18 2.14
CA GLY A 44 26.56 -32.05 2.57
C GLY A 44 26.46 -31.80 4.07
N LYS A 45 27.58 -31.91 4.80
CA LYS A 45 27.70 -31.41 6.18
C LYS A 45 27.34 -29.92 6.21
N LYS A 46 26.39 -29.52 7.07
CA LYS A 46 26.29 -28.12 7.50
C LYS A 46 27.63 -27.71 8.11
N PHE A 47 28.25 -26.67 7.54
CA PHE A 47 29.54 -26.16 7.99
C PHE A 47 29.29 -24.95 8.89
N GLU A 48 29.58 -25.08 10.18
CA GLU A 48 29.55 -23.94 11.10
C GLU A 48 30.76 -23.02 10.82
N GLY A 49 30.50 -21.71 10.84
CA GLY A 49 31.35 -20.71 10.19
C GLY A 49 32.52 -20.20 11.01
N SER A 50 33.47 -21.04 11.41
CA SER A 50 34.71 -20.62 12.09
C SER A 50 35.99 -21.02 11.33
N HIS A 51 37.00 -20.15 11.37
CA HIS A 51 38.35 -20.33 10.79
C HIS A 51 38.45 -20.73 9.29
N LEU A 52 38.08 -19.80 8.40
CA LEU A 52 38.55 -19.78 6.98
C LEU A 52 39.27 -18.48 6.60
N HIS A 53 39.91 -17.81 7.56
CA HIS A 53 40.74 -16.62 7.31
C HIS A 53 42.12 -17.06 6.78
N GLY A 54 42.28 -17.08 5.45
CA GLY A 54 43.55 -17.42 4.78
C GLY A 54 43.42 -18.03 3.39
N ILE A 55 42.26 -18.61 3.04
CA ILE A 55 42.01 -19.12 1.68
C ILE A 55 41.72 -17.93 0.76
N SER A 56 42.38 -17.87 -0.42
CA SER A 56 42.14 -16.78 -1.36
C SER A 56 40.69 -16.77 -1.89
N PRO A 57 40.09 -15.60 -2.16
CA PRO A 57 38.74 -15.49 -2.72
C PRO A 57 38.53 -16.32 -3.98
N ILE A 58 39.53 -16.30 -4.88
CA ILE A 58 39.56 -17.05 -6.14
C ILE A 58 39.54 -18.56 -5.86
N THR A 59 40.38 -19.04 -4.92
CA THR A 59 40.42 -20.45 -4.51
C THR A 59 39.11 -20.90 -3.88
N ARG A 60 38.46 -20.04 -3.08
CA ARG A 60 37.18 -20.34 -2.42
C ARG A 60 36.03 -20.51 -3.43
N LEU A 61 35.96 -19.66 -4.46
CA LEU A 61 34.98 -19.81 -5.55
C LEU A 61 35.28 -21.05 -6.41
N ALA A 62 36.54 -21.27 -6.79
CA ALA A 62 36.94 -22.45 -7.54
C ALA A 62 36.60 -23.76 -6.80
N GLN A 63 36.83 -23.80 -5.48
CA GLN A 63 36.46 -24.94 -4.62
C GLN A 63 34.94 -25.11 -4.47
N ALA A 64 34.16 -24.02 -4.53
CA ALA A 64 32.70 -24.11 -4.54
C ALA A 64 32.19 -24.71 -5.86
N CYS A 65 32.65 -24.21 -7.02
CA CYS A 65 32.26 -24.73 -8.33
C CYS A 65 32.68 -26.20 -8.52
N SER A 66 33.89 -26.59 -8.14
CA SER A 66 34.35 -27.97 -8.28
C SER A 66 33.59 -28.95 -7.37
N ARG A 67 33.13 -28.51 -6.19
CA ARG A 67 32.24 -29.30 -5.31
C ARG A 67 30.81 -29.41 -5.81
N ALA A 68 30.27 -28.35 -6.43
CA ALA A 68 28.87 -28.32 -6.87
C ALA A 68 28.64 -29.02 -8.22
N PHE A 69 29.63 -28.98 -9.13
CA PHE A 69 29.43 -29.36 -10.53
C PHE A 69 30.47 -30.34 -11.08
N SER A 70 31.58 -30.60 -10.37
CA SER A 70 32.70 -31.44 -10.82
C SER A 70 33.39 -31.03 -12.14
N LEU A 71 32.96 -29.96 -12.81
CA LEU A 71 33.52 -29.47 -14.06
C LEU A 71 34.58 -28.39 -13.83
N PRO A 72 35.76 -28.48 -14.47
CA PRO A 72 36.64 -27.32 -14.65
C PRO A 72 35.97 -26.29 -15.60
N ASN A 73 36.49 -25.06 -15.60
CA ASN A 73 36.13 -23.98 -16.56
C ASN A 73 34.73 -23.34 -16.40
N LEU A 74 34.01 -23.57 -15.30
CA LEU A 74 32.75 -22.86 -15.00
C LEU A 74 32.93 -21.41 -14.51
N ILE A 75 34.17 -20.95 -14.35
CA ILE A 75 34.52 -19.61 -13.90
C ILE A 75 35.39 -18.95 -14.97
N ASN A 76 34.89 -17.90 -15.62
CA ASN A 76 35.64 -17.10 -16.59
C ASN A 76 36.04 -15.73 -15.97
N TYR A 77 37.21 -15.23 -16.33
CA TYR A 77 37.76 -13.95 -15.87
C TYR A 77 38.21 -13.10 -17.07
N GLU A 78 37.30 -12.28 -17.56
CA GLU A 78 37.57 -11.24 -18.55
C GLU A 78 38.29 -10.05 -17.88
N LEU A 79 39.29 -9.48 -18.56
CA LEU A 79 40.09 -8.37 -18.06
C LEU A 79 40.05 -7.23 -19.07
N LEU A 80 39.59 -6.07 -18.61
CA LEU A 80 39.53 -4.84 -19.38
C LEU A 80 40.64 -3.89 -18.89
N GLU A 81 41.37 -3.31 -19.85
CA GLU A 81 42.48 -2.39 -19.64
C GLU A 81 42.04 -0.96 -19.96
N LYS A 82 42.37 0.01 -19.10
CA LYS A 82 42.16 1.44 -19.37
C LYS A 82 43.43 2.21 -19.03
N ASN A 83 43.98 2.88 -20.04
CA ASN A 83 45.19 3.67 -19.93
C ASN A 83 44.81 5.14 -19.68
N ASP A 84 44.96 5.57 -18.43
CA ASP A 84 44.75 6.96 -18.03
C ASP A 84 46.09 7.66 -17.76
N THR A 85 46.06 8.99 -17.61
CA THR A 85 47.25 9.80 -17.30
C THR A 85 47.94 9.42 -15.98
N THR A 86 47.24 8.69 -15.10
CA THR A 86 47.75 8.16 -13.83
C THR A 86 48.31 6.73 -13.93
N GLY A 87 48.19 6.07 -15.08
CA GLY A 87 48.70 4.73 -15.34
C GLY A 87 47.68 3.76 -15.94
N VAL A 88 48.06 2.48 -15.97
CA VAL A 88 47.23 1.37 -16.47
C VAL A 88 46.31 0.87 -15.35
N HIS A 89 45.01 1.01 -15.53
CA HIS A 89 43.99 0.52 -14.59
C HIS A 89 43.28 -0.70 -15.14
N TRP A 90 43.03 -1.67 -14.26
CA TRP A 90 42.42 -2.95 -14.58
C TRP A 90 41.02 -3.07 -13.98
N LYS A 91 40.05 -3.34 -14.84
CA LYS A 91 38.73 -3.85 -14.47
C LYS A 91 38.69 -5.35 -14.77
N CYS A 92 38.06 -6.13 -13.90
CA CYS A 92 37.81 -7.55 -14.16
C CYS A 92 36.31 -7.85 -14.12
N ILE A 93 35.83 -8.63 -15.09
CA ILE A 93 34.48 -9.21 -15.11
C ILE A 93 34.64 -10.71 -14.87
N LEU A 94 34.03 -11.19 -13.80
CA LEU A 94 34.02 -12.56 -13.35
C LEU A 94 32.66 -13.18 -13.66
N THR A 95 32.60 -14.06 -14.64
CA THR A 95 31.38 -14.77 -15.03
C THR A 95 31.40 -16.19 -14.48
N ILE A 96 30.42 -16.53 -13.66
CA ILE A 96 30.21 -17.88 -13.14
C ILE A 96 29.02 -18.47 -13.89
N SER A 97 29.28 -19.50 -14.69
CA SER A 97 28.26 -20.22 -15.46
C SER A 97 27.91 -21.53 -14.78
N ARG A 98 26.63 -21.90 -14.79
CA ARG A 98 26.10 -23.18 -14.31
C ARG A 98 25.85 -24.15 -15.47
N PRO A 99 25.87 -25.47 -15.24
CA PRO A 99 25.55 -26.47 -16.28
C PRO A 99 24.10 -26.42 -16.80
N ASP A 100 23.21 -25.71 -16.14
CA ASP A 100 21.81 -25.47 -16.55
C ASP A 100 21.64 -24.26 -17.50
N GLY A 101 22.75 -23.63 -17.91
CA GLY A 101 22.77 -22.46 -18.79
C GLY A 101 22.60 -21.12 -18.07
N GLN A 102 22.33 -21.08 -16.76
CA GLN A 102 22.31 -19.83 -16.01
C GLN A 102 23.74 -19.30 -15.78
N ALA A 103 23.96 -18.01 -15.97
CA ALA A 103 25.21 -17.35 -15.63
C ALA A 103 24.98 -16.12 -14.75
N ARG A 104 25.95 -15.79 -13.89
CA ARG A 104 26.02 -14.52 -13.18
C ARG A 104 27.40 -13.89 -13.35
N SER A 105 27.40 -12.60 -13.66
CA SER A 105 28.61 -11.81 -13.88
C SER A 105 28.81 -10.81 -12.74
N TYR A 106 30.05 -10.69 -12.28
CA TYR A 106 30.46 -9.83 -11.17
C TYR A 106 31.63 -8.96 -11.61
N GLN A 107 31.50 -7.63 -11.52
CA GLN A 107 32.50 -6.70 -12.06
C GLN A 107 33.16 -5.84 -10.99
N THR A 108 34.43 -5.47 -11.20
CA THR A 108 35.10 -4.39 -10.46
C THR A 108 35.01 -3.05 -11.20
N GLU A 109 35.40 -1.98 -10.51
CA GLU A 109 35.75 -0.70 -11.12
C GLU A 109 37.21 -0.73 -11.62
N PHE A 110 37.61 0.30 -12.38
CA PHE A 110 38.98 0.52 -12.86
C PHE A 110 39.87 1.15 -11.78
N VAL A 111 40.07 0.45 -10.66
CA VAL A 111 40.81 0.95 -9.48
C VAL A 111 42.11 0.15 -9.22
N HIS A 112 42.29 -0.99 -9.89
CA HIS A 112 43.42 -1.89 -9.64
C HIS A 112 44.56 -1.67 -10.62
N SER A 113 45.77 -1.39 -10.13
CA SER A 113 46.98 -1.26 -10.97
C SER A 113 47.57 -2.60 -11.44
N ARG A 114 47.00 -3.74 -11.03
CA ARG A 114 47.45 -5.10 -11.39
C ARG A 114 46.29 -6.03 -11.75
N LYS A 115 46.46 -6.80 -12.82
CA LYS A 115 45.53 -7.85 -13.31
C LYS A 115 45.05 -8.81 -12.20
N GLN A 116 45.95 -9.25 -11.33
CA GLN A 116 45.63 -10.22 -10.28
C GLN A 116 44.85 -9.61 -9.11
N ASP A 117 45.07 -8.34 -8.82
CA ASP A 117 44.31 -7.61 -7.79
C ASP A 117 42.88 -7.37 -8.27
N ALA A 118 42.68 -7.04 -9.55
CA ALA A 118 41.36 -6.95 -10.18
C ALA A 118 40.59 -8.30 -10.15
N ARG A 119 41.26 -9.42 -10.47
CA ARG A 119 40.66 -10.77 -10.35
C ARG A 119 40.27 -11.10 -8.91
N THR A 120 41.09 -10.71 -7.94
CA THR A 120 40.84 -10.94 -6.51
C THR A 120 39.71 -10.05 -5.99
N GLY A 121 39.63 -8.80 -6.48
CA GLY A 121 38.52 -7.88 -6.27
C GLY A 121 37.19 -8.44 -6.80
N ALA A 122 37.16 -8.91 -8.05
CA ALA A 122 35.98 -9.52 -8.65
C ALA A 122 35.50 -10.74 -7.85
N ALA A 123 36.43 -11.62 -7.43
CA ALA A 123 36.12 -12.77 -6.59
C ALA A 123 35.57 -12.36 -5.20
N ASN A 124 36.09 -11.30 -4.58
CA ASN A 124 35.53 -10.74 -3.34
C ASN A 124 34.12 -10.16 -3.54
N VAL A 125 33.89 -9.43 -4.63
CA VAL A 125 32.56 -8.90 -4.99
C VAL A 125 31.56 -10.03 -5.20
N ALA A 126 31.94 -11.09 -5.91
CA ALA A 126 31.13 -12.29 -6.10
C ALA A 126 30.80 -12.99 -4.77
N LEU A 127 31.80 -13.22 -3.91
CA LEU A 127 31.59 -13.79 -2.57
C LEU A 127 30.63 -12.95 -1.71
N ARG A 128 30.72 -11.61 -1.78
CA ARG A 128 29.83 -10.68 -1.07
C ARG A 128 28.40 -10.69 -1.63
N LEU A 129 28.24 -10.92 -2.93
CA LEU A 129 26.94 -10.99 -3.64
C LEU A 129 26.41 -12.43 -3.78
N GLY A 130 26.63 -13.26 -2.76
CA GLY A 130 26.02 -14.59 -2.66
C GLY A 130 26.44 -15.60 -3.74
N ALA A 131 27.59 -15.43 -4.39
CA ALA A 131 28.01 -16.35 -5.47
C ALA A 131 28.11 -17.82 -5.02
N ILE A 132 28.47 -18.09 -3.76
CA ILE A 132 28.45 -19.47 -3.21
C ILE A 132 27.03 -20.04 -3.21
N GLU A 133 26.02 -19.23 -2.86
CA GLU A 133 24.62 -19.66 -2.85
C GLU A 133 24.12 -19.91 -4.28
N PHE A 134 24.45 -19.02 -5.23
CA PHE A 134 24.17 -19.26 -6.65
C PHE A 134 24.83 -20.55 -7.18
N ILE A 135 26.02 -20.90 -6.69
CA ILE A 135 26.70 -22.16 -7.00
C ILE A 135 26.01 -23.38 -6.35
N THR A 136 25.60 -23.30 -5.07
CA THR A 136 25.06 -24.45 -4.33
C THR A 136 23.56 -24.66 -4.48
N SER A 137 22.78 -23.65 -4.88
CA SER A 137 21.34 -23.75 -5.10
C SER A 137 20.98 -24.47 -6.41
N PHE A 138 21.39 -25.72 -6.56
CA PHE A 138 21.07 -26.57 -7.71
C PHE A 138 19.75 -27.32 -7.47
N GLY A 139 18.89 -27.40 -8.49
CA GLY A 139 17.63 -28.17 -8.47
C GLY A 139 16.48 -27.61 -7.60
N CYS A 140 16.70 -26.58 -6.78
CA CYS A 140 15.63 -26.00 -5.95
C CYS A 140 14.79 -24.99 -6.75
N ASN A 141 13.80 -25.48 -7.51
CA ASN A 141 12.79 -24.65 -8.16
C ASN A 141 11.79 -24.12 -7.11
N SER A 142 12.22 -23.16 -6.30
CA SER A 142 11.51 -22.70 -5.10
C SER A 142 10.35 -21.73 -5.38
N SER A 143 9.34 -22.18 -6.12
CA SER A 143 8.02 -21.52 -6.25
C SER A 143 7.18 -21.57 -4.95
N SER A 144 7.83 -21.56 -3.77
CA SER A 144 7.21 -21.76 -2.45
C SER A 144 8.07 -21.20 -1.29
N GLN A 145 8.39 -19.92 -1.37
CA GLN A 145 8.90 -19.11 -0.24
C GLN A 145 8.11 -17.79 -0.24
N ARG A 146 6.93 -17.73 0.40
CA ARG A 146 6.70 -17.39 1.82
C ARG A 146 7.24 -16.02 2.24
N SER A 147 6.30 -15.20 2.74
CA SER A 147 6.49 -13.90 3.43
C SER A 147 7.04 -12.75 2.58
N CYS A 148 6.62 -11.53 2.93
CA CYS A 148 6.98 -10.29 2.25
C CYS A 148 8.20 -9.64 2.91
N ASP A 149 9.36 -10.27 2.78
CA ASP A 149 10.62 -9.54 2.82
C ASP A 149 10.94 -9.10 1.39
N THR A 150 11.17 -7.80 1.17
CA THR A 150 11.55 -7.27 -0.14
C THR A 150 12.87 -7.89 -0.59
N PRO A 151 13.03 -8.25 -1.88
CA PRO A 151 14.31 -8.74 -2.38
C PRO A 151 15.38 -7.66 -2.16
N ALA A 152 16.45 -8.00 -1.45
CA ALA A 152 17.49 -7.06 -1.07
C ALA A 152 18.22 -6.53 -2.33
N LEU A 153 18.00 -5.25 -2.63
CA LEU A 153 18.54 -4.53 -3.78
C LEU A 153 20.05 -4.29 -3.65
N VAL A 154 20.85 -5.26 -4.07
CA VAL A 154 22.33 -5.18 -4.14
C VAL A 154 22.79 -5.91 -5.42
N ASN A 155 23.41 -5.28 -6.42
CA ASN A 155 24.07 -3.97 -6.40
C ASN A 155 24.16 -3.26 -7.77
N ASP A 156 23.14 -2.47 -8.15
CA ASP A 156 23.30 -1.37 -9.14
C ASP A 156 23.99 -0.15 -8.50
N GLY A 157 25.05 -0.39 -7.72
CA GLY A 157 25.72 0.63 -6.90
C GLY A 157 26.37 1.75 -7.71
N ALA A 158 26.66 1.51 -9.00
CA ALA A 158 27.20 2.52 -9.91
C ALA A 158 26.09 3.39 -10.55
N GLU A 159 24.95 2.80 -10.93
CA GLU A 159 23.85 3.56 -11.56
C GLU A 159 22.97 4.28 -10.53
N THR A 160 22.80 3.72 -9.33
CA THR A 160 21.88 4.28 -8.33
C THR A 160 22.41 5.52 -7.61
N ILE A 161 23.73 5.74 -7.57
CA ILE A 161 24.33 7.02 -7.17
C ILE A 161 24.09 8.07 -8.27
N ASN A 162 24.25 7.67 -9.54
CA ASN A 162 24.08 8.53 -10.71
C ASN A 162 22.63 9.08 -10.82
N ASN A 163 21.59 8.38 -10.34
CA ASN A 163 20.21 8.86 -10.42
C ASN A 163 19.96 10.25 -9.77
N VAL A 164 20.68 10.62 -8.70
CA VAL A 164 20.59 11.99 -8.13
C VAL A 164 21.19 13.00 -9.12
N GLU A 165 22.42 12.76 -9.57
CA GLU A 165 23.15 13.63 -10.50
C GLU A 165 22.44 13.74 -11.87
N LYS A 166 21.77 12.67 -12.31
CA LYS A 166 20.99 12.57 -13.56
C LYS A 166 19.71 13.41 -13.51
N ILE A 167 19.02 13.44 -12.37
CA ILE A 167 17.89 14.36 -12.16
C ILE A 167 18.40 15.80 -12.09
N GLU A 168 19.45 16.06 -11.32
CA GLU A 168 19.98 17.42 -11.14
C GLU A 168 20.58 18.02 -12.41
N SER A 169 21.27 17.23 -13.24
CA SER A 169 21.83 17.69 -14.52
C SER A 169 20.74 17.93 -15.56
N LEU A 170 19.68 17.11 -15.60
CA LEU A 170 18.54 17.32 -16.50
C LEU A 170 17.72 18.55 -16.09
N CYS A 171 17.53 18.80 -14.78
CA CYS A 171 16.97 20.06 -14.28
C CYS A 171 17.85 21.29 -14.60
N LYS A 172 19.18 21.20 -14.48
CA LYS A 172 20.10 22.31 -14.84
C LYS A 172 20.08 22.64 -16.33
N GLN A 173 19.94 21.63 -17.19
CA GLN A 173 19.72 21.81 -18.63
C GLN A 173 18.37 22.52 -18.95
N TRP A 174 17.47 22.62 -17.97
CA TRP A 174 16.15 23.20 -18.14
C TRP A 174 16.13 24.72 -18.01
N HIS A 175 15.56 25.42 -19.00
CA HIS A 175 15.37 26.87 -19.02
C HIS A 175 16.59 27.70 -18.51
N ASN A 176 17.80 27.25 -18.83
CA ASN A 176 19.06 27.85 -18.36
C ASN A 176 19.12 27.94 -16.81
N GLU A 177 19.15 26.77 -16.14
CA GLU A 177 19.28 26.61 -14.68
C GLU A 177 18.12 27.15 -13.81
N GLN A 178 17.00 27.59 -14.41
CA GLN A 178 15.84 28.10 -13.65
C GLN A 178 15.12 27.03 -12.83
N VAL A 179 15.16 25.76 -13.24
CA VAL A 179 14.55 24.64 -12.46
C VAL A 179 15.59 24.06 -11.51
N THR A 180 15.38 24.28 -10.21
CA THR A 180 16.16 23.63 -9.15
C THR A 180 15.33 22.51 -8.50
N PRO A 181 15.80 21.25 -8.50
CA PRO A 181 15.15 20.18 -7.76
C PRO A 181 15.34 20.40 -6.26
N GLN A 182 14.25 20.31 -5.50
CA GLN A 182 14.26 20.64 -4.08
C GLN A 182 14.18 19.36 -3.23
N TRP A 183 15.30 19.01 -2.60
CA TRP A 183 15.41 17.88 -1.69
C TRP A 183 14.99 18.27 -0.27
N THR A 184 14.03 17.54 0.30
CA THR A 184 13.59 17.69 1.70
C THR A 184 14.03 16.47 2.51
N GLN A 185 14.72 16.70 3.63
CA GLN A 185 15.07 15.66 4.59
C GLN A 185 13.96 15.47 5.62
N PHE A 186 13.57 14.22 5.88
CA PHE A 186 12.77 13.85 7.04
C PHE A 186 13.61 13.03 8.02
N MET A 187 13.40 13.26 9.31
CA MET A 187 14.06 12.53 10.38
C MET A 187 13.03 12.18 11.47
N VAL A 188 12.93 10.89 11.81
CA VAL A 188 12.12 10.40 12.92
C VAL A 188 13.04 9.69 13.92
N VAL A 189 13.13 10.25 15.12
CA VAL A 189 13.79 9.60 16.25
C VAL A 189 12.82 8.58 16.85
N ASP A 190 13.21 7.31 16.89
CA ASP A 190 12.35 6.22 17.36
C ASP A 190 12.19 6.25 18.89
N GLN A 191 11.14 6.93 19.36
CA GLN A 191 10.85 7.09 20.79
C GLN A 191 10.46 5.78 21.49
N GLN A 192 10.07 4.74 20.74
CA GLN A 192 9.74 3.43 21.31
C GLN A 192 11.02 2.64 21.56
N ASN A 193 11.95 2.61 20.60
CA ASN A 193 13.24 1.93 20.74
C ASN A 193 14.30 2.79 21.44
N ARG A 194 14.00 3.21 22.69
CA ARG A 194 14.88 4.04 23.55
C ARG A 194 16.30 3.51 23.71
N GLY A 195 16.54 2.21 23.54
CA GLY A 195 17.87 1.59 23.65
C GLY A 195 18.75 1.73 22.41
N SER A 196 18.16 1.97 21.23
CA SER A 196 18.91 2.10 19.98
C SER A 196 19.33 3.54 19.69
N GLY A 197 18.47 4.52 19.97
CA GLY A 197 18.73 5.95 19.72
C GLY A 197 18.90 6.35 18.24
N ALA A 198 18.88 5.38 17.31
CA ALA A 198 19.08 5.62 15.89
C ALA A 198 17.92 6.45 15.30
N ALA A 199 18.27 7.61 14.75
CA ALA A 199 17.35 8.37 13.90
C ALA A 199 17.13 7.61 12.59
N LYS A 200 15.86 7.46 12.20
CA LYS A 200 15.48 6.97 10.88
C LYS A 200 15.29 8.15 9.95
N TYR A 201 15.74 8.02 8.72
CA TYR A 201 15.67 9.06 7.70
C TYR A 201 14.72 8.68 6.57
N GLY A 202 14.16 9.70 5.93
CA GLY A 202 13.45 9.64 4.67
C GLY A 202 13.78 10.88 3.85
N ALA A 203 13.49 10.85 2.56
CA ALA A 203 13.67 12.00 1.68
C ALA A 203 12.41 12.25 0.83
N ALA A 204 12.20 13.51 0.44
CA ALA A 204 11.36 13.87 -0.69
C ALA A 204 12.15 14.66 -1.72
N LEU A 205 11.80 14.46 -2.99
CA LEU A 205 12.18 15.26 -4.13
C LEU A 205 10.95 16.03 -4.58
N ARG A 206 11.04 17.37 -4.62
CA ARG A 206 10.06 18.23 -5.30
C ARG A 206 10.66 18.75 -6.59
N VAL A 207 10.02 18.46 -7.72
CA VAL A 207 10.37 18.99 -9.04
C VAL A 207 9.26 19.95 -9.46
N GLN A 208 9.60 21.22 -9.62
CA GLN A 208 8.67 22.27 -10.04
C GLN A 208 9.15 22.87 -11.35
N LEU A 209 8.40 22.59 -12.42
CA LEU A 209 8.69 23.07 -13.79
C LEU A 209 7.96 24.38 -14.09
N SER A 210 6.80 24.59 -13.47
CA SER A 210 6.05 25.84 -13.47
C SER A 210 5.27 25.99 -12.16
N PRO A 211 4.57 27.11 -11.90
CA PRO A 211 3.71 27.24 -10.73
C PRO A 211 2.66 26.13 -10.62
N HIS A 212 2.16 25.59 -11.75
CA HIS A 212 1.13 24.55 -11.78
C HIS A 212 1.70 23.14 -11.98
N LEU A 213 2.83 23.03 -12.68
CA LEU A 213 3.44 21.75 -13.04
C LEU A 213 4.50 21.37 -12.00
N LEU A 214 4.04 20.71 -10.93
CA LEU A 214 4.81 20.34 -9.76
C LEU A 214 4.51 18.89 -9.36
N GLU A 215 5.56 18.06 -9.33
CA GLU A 215 5.48 16.69 -8.81
C GLU A 215 6.38 16.51 -7.58
N VAL A 216 5.95 15.59 -6.71
CA VAL A 216 6.66 15.21 -5.49
C VAL A 216 6.80 13.70 -5.44
N TYR A 217 8.01 13.24 -5.18
CA TYR A 217 8.36 11.85 -4.91
C TYR A 217 8.93 11.76 -3.50
N SER A 218 8.74 10.64 -2.79
CA SER A 218 9.28 10.50 -1.43
C SER A 218 9.35 9.05 -0.97
N THR A 219 10.37 8.72 -0.18
CA THR A 219 10.49 7.40 0.47
C THR A 219 9.72 7.32 1.79
N ASP A 220 9.70 6.13 2.39
CA ASP A 220 9.41 5.98 3.83
C ASP A 220 10.54 6.56 4.70
N VAL A 221 10.25 6.75 5.99
CA VAL A 221 11.24 7.17 7.01
C VAL A 221 11.80 5.94 7.74
N THR A 222 12.55 5.13 7.00
CA THR A 222 13.06 3.81 7.45
C THR A 222 14.58 3.64 7.33
N PHE A 223 15.27 4.54 6.63
CA PHE A 223 16.68 4.41 6.27
C PHE A 223 17.61 4.83 7.41
N LEU A 224 18.85 4.34 7.41
CA LEU A 224 19.84 4.63 8.45
C LEU A 224 20.68 5.88 8.12
N SER A 225 20.65 6.34 6.87
CA SER A 225 21.31 7.57 6.41
C SER A 225 20.38 8.40 5.51
N TYR A 226 20.51 9.72 5.57
CA TYR A 226 19.81 10.61 4.64
C TYR A 226 20.25 10.42 3.19
N SER A 227 21.55 10.16 2.95
CA SER A 227 22.05 9.90 1.59
C SER A 227 21.47 8.61 0.99
N GLU A 228 21.25 7.59 1.82
CA GLU A 228 20.59 6.33 1.44
C GLU A 228 19.11 6.56 1.09
N ALA A 229 18.40 7.36 1.89
CA ALA A 229 17.04 7.78 1.60
C ALA A 229 16.94 8.64 0.33
N GLN A 230 17.88 9.58 0.11
CA GLN A 230 17.93 10.46 -1.06
C GLN A 230 18.17 9.66 -2.35
N ALA A 231 19.16 8.74 -2.35
CA ALA A 231 19.42 7.88 -3.49
C ALA A 231 18.25 6.91 -3.79
N THR A 232 17.55 6.45 -2.75
CA THR A 232 16.34 5.63 -2.92
C THR A 232 15.15 6.47 -3.43
N CYS A 233 15.01 7.73 -2.98
CA CYS A 233 14.01 8.67 -3.48
C CYS A 233 14.26 9.03 -4.96
N ALA A 234 15.52 9.21 -5.36
CA ALA A 234 15.90 9.42 -6.76
C ALA A 234 15.54 8.21 -7.63
N ARG A 235 15.71 6.99 -7.10
CA ARG A 235 15.29 5.76 -7.78
C ARG A 235 13.77 5.66 -7.90
N GLU A 236 13.02 5.82 -6.81
CA GLU A 236 11.54 5.84 -6.85
C GLU A 236 11.01 6.91 -7.83
N ALA A 237 11.68 8.06 -7.95
CA ALA A 237 11.33 9.11 -8.90
C ALA A 237 11.62 8.69 -10.36
N VAL A 238 12.78 8.10 -10.66
CA VAL A 238 13.12 7.56 -11.99
C VAL A 238 12.17 6.42 -12.38
N ASP A 239 11.89 5.49 -11.47
CA ASP A 239 10.94 4.39 -11.67
C ASP A 239 9.49 4.88 -11.89
N SER A 240 9.16 6.06 -11.35
CA SER A 240 7.88 6.75 -11.56
C SER A 240 7.84 7.65 -12.80
N GLY A 241 8.95 7.78 -13.54
CA GLY A 241 9.02 8.55 -14.79
C GLY A 241 9.42 10.03 -14.65
N VAL A 242 10.14 10.44 -13.59
CA VAL A 242 10.53 11.86 -13.39
C VAL A 242 11.33 12.46 -14.56
N LEU A 243 12.12 11.64 -15.25
CA LEU A 243 12.93 12.10 -16.38
C LEU A 243 12.04 12.37 -17.60
N GLU A 244 10.98 11.60 -17.76
CA GLU A 244 9.95 11.74 -18.78
C GLU A 244 9.01 12.91 -18.45
N PHE A 245 8.61 13.07 -17.18
CA PHE A 245 7.89 14.24 -16.67
C PHE A 245 8.65 15.52 -17.00
N ILE A 246 9.93 15.64 -16.60
CA ILE A 246 10.75 16.79 -16.95
C ILE A 246 10.79 16.96 -18.47
N ARG A 247 11.31 15.99 -19.24
CA ARG A 247 11.47 16.10 -20.71
C ARG A 247 10.17 16.49 -21.44
N SER A 248 9.00 16.02 -20.99
CA SER A 248 7.72 16.29 -21.65
C SER A 248 7.40 17.78 -21.76
N ALA A 249 7.78 18.58 -20.76
CA ALA A 249 7.52 20.02 -20.72
C ALA A 249 8.37 20.86 -21.70
N SER A 250 9.42 20.29 -22.32
CA SER A 250 10.24 20.98 -23.34
C SER A 250 9.67 20.79 -24.73
N SER A 251 9.08 19.62 -25.00
CA SER A 251 8.34 19.36 -26.24
C SER A 251 7.04 20.17 -26.32
N GLY A 252 6.47 20.53 -25.16
CA GLY A 252 5.33 21.43 -25.03
C GLY A 252 5.68 22.90 -25.30
N ALA A 253 6.15 23.21 -26.51
CA ALA A 253 6.56 24.56 -26.88
C ALA A 253 5.39 25.56 -26.86
N SER A 254 5.42 26.47 -25.88
CA SER A 254 4.65 27.73 -25.81
C SER A 254 3.13 27.61 -25.99
N GLN A 255 2.45 27.17 -24.93
CA GLN A 255 1.32 27.95 -24.44
C GLN A 255 1.62 28.39 -23.01
N GLU A 256 1.99 29.66 -22.85
CA GLU A 256 2.16 30.32 -21.56
C GLU A 256 0.76 30.53 -20.94
N PRO A 257 0.39 29.78 -19.88
CA PRO A 257 -0.93 29.93 -19.26
C PRO A 257 -0.87 31.15 -18.35
N HIS A 258 -1.17 32.32 -18.91
CA HIS A 258 -1.47 33.52 -18.15
C HIS A 258 -2.66 33.24 -17.21
N LEU A 259 -2.41 32.83 -15.95
CA LEU A 259 -3.27 33.01 -14.76
C LEU A 259 -2.71 32.29 -13.51
N ALA A 260 -2.88 32.91 -12.33
CA ALA A 260 -2.75 32.29 -11.01
C ALA A 260 -1.42 31.58 -10.67
N SER A 261 -0.33 32.35 -10.48
CA SER A 261 0.84 31.87 -9.72
C SER A 261 0.40 31.21 -8.41
N MET A 262 1.00 30.06 -8.07
CA MET A 262 1.03 29.56 -6.70
C MET A 262 1.40 30.70 -5.74
N PRO A 263 0.86 30.72 -4.50
CA PRO A 263 1.11 31.80 -3.57
C PRO A 263 2.62 31.93 -3.37
N PRO A 264 3.22 33.12 -3.60
CA PRO A 264 4.64 33.31 -3.40
C PRO A 264 4.98 32.98 -1.94
N ALA A 265 6.08 32.25 -1.72
CA ALA A 265 6.53 31.92 -0.38
C ALA A 265 6.61 33.21 0.46
N PRO A 266 6.05 33.24 1.68
CA PRO A 266 5.85 34.48 2.43
C PRO A 266 7.18 35.23 2.57
N SER A 267 7.21 36.46 2.07
CA SER A 267 8.44 37.26 1.93
C SER A 267 9.06 37.71 3.24
N SER A 268 8.43 37.36 4.38
CA SER A 268 9.01 37.44 5.71
C SER A 268 8.78 36.11 6.46
N SER A 269 9.82 35.59 7.10
CA SER A 269 9.84 34.25 7.72
C SER A 269 8.96 34.09 8.97
N ASN A 270 8.25 35.16 9.37
CA ASN A 270 7.35 35.19 10.53
C ASN A 270 5.87 35.21 10.12
N ASP A 271 5.55 35.40 8.83
CA ASP A 271 4.16 35.39 8.37
C ASP A 271 3.69 33.95 8.12
N HIS A 272 2.47 33.65 8.53
CA HIS A 272 1.98 32.28 8.69
C HIS A 272 0.67 32.08 7.94
N MET A 273 0.64 31.10 7.04
CA MET A 273 -0.53 30.92 6.20
C MET A 273 -1.65 30.23 6.99
N THR A 274 -2.86 30.80 6.93
CA THR A 274 -4.07 30.15 7.47
C THR A 274 -4.54 29.05 6.50
N LEU A 275 -5.28 28.06 7.01
CA LEU A 275 -5.86 27.00 6.16
C LEU A 275 -6.84 27.56 5.11
N HIS A 276 -7.53 28.66 5.42
CA HIS A 276 -8.42 29.37 4.49
C HIS A 276 -7.64 30.02 3.36
N THR A 277 -6.60 30.80 3.70
CA THR A 277 -5.70 31.45 2.74
C THR A 277 -5.00 30.42 1.83
N PHE A 278 -4.58 29.27 2.38
CA PHE A 278 -4.01 28.17 1.58
C PHE A 278 -5.02 27.62 0.58
N PHE A 279 -6.25 27.32 1.03
CA PHE A 279 -7.32 26.78 0.18
C PHE A 279 -7.72 27.72 -0.96
N ASP A 280 -7.74 29.03 -0.71
CA ASP A 280 -8.08 30.01 -1.75
C ASP A 280 -6.95 30.25 -2.77
N ALA A 281 -5.71 29.92 -2.39
CA ALA A 281 -4.55 29.97 -3.27
C ALA A 281 -4.28 28.66 -4.04
N LEU A 282 -5.09 27.60 -3.83
CA LEU A 282 -5.04 26.39 -4.66
C LEU A 282 -5.76 26.60 -6.01
N PRO A 283 -5.37 25.88 -7.07
CA PRO A 283 -6.10 25.88 -8.33
C PRO A 283 -7.57 25.46 -8.13
N LYS A 284 -8.51 26.34 -8.55
CA LYS A 284 -9.96 26.09 -8.57
C LYS A 284 -10.44 26.02 -10.04
N PRO A 285 -11.46 25.21 -10.37
CA PRO A 285 -12.17 24.28 -9.50
C PRO A 285 -11.35 23.03 -9.18
N PHE A 286 -11.61 22.42 -8.02
CA PHE A 286 -11.03 21.12 -7.68
C PHE A 286 -11.67 20.03 -8.54
N PRO A 287 -10.92 19.21 -9.30
CA PRO A 287 -11.49 18.25 -10.26
C PRO A 287 -12.27 17.09 -9.60
N ASP A 288 -12.09 16.89 -8.29
CA ASP A 288 -12.56 15.72 -7.57
C ASP A 288 -13.51 15.99 -6.41
N PHE A 289 -13.80 17.24 -6.07
CA PHE A 289 -14.61 17.52 -4.88
C PHE A 289 -16.09 17.10 -5.07
N PRO A 290 -16.76 16.58 -4.02
CA PRO A 290 -18.18 16.18 -4.12
C PRO A 290 -19.12 17.35 -4.41
N ASP A 291 -18.69 18.56 -4.05
CA ASP A 291 -19.34 19.82 -4.38
C ASP A 291 -18.33 20.69 -5.15
N PRO A 292 -18.49 20.87 -6.47
CA PRO A 292 -17.61 21.73 -7.28
C PRO A 292 -17.87 23.23 -7.04
N HIS A 293 -18.90 23.60 -6.28
CA HIS A 293 -19.27 24.96 -5.95
C HIS A 293 -18.82 25.42 -4.56
N ALA A 294 -18.17 24.54 -3.77
CA ALA A 294 -17.64 24.92 -2.46
C ALA A 294 -16.56 26.01 -2.58
N THR A 295 -16.93 27.24 -2.23
CA THR A 295 -16.10 28.44 -2.36
C THR A 295 -15.17 28.66 -1.19
N THR A 296 -15.54 28.21 0.02
CA THR A 296 -14.75 28.34 1.26
C THR A 296 -14.44 27.00 1.94
N VAL A 297 -13.47 27.00 2.87
CA VAL A 297 -13.13 25.83 3.71
C VAL A 297 -14.29 25.43 4.64
N ALA A 298 -15.17 26.36 5.00
CA ALA A 298 -16.30 26.11 5.91
C ALA A 298 -17.48 25.39 5.23
N GLU A 299 -17.64 25.56 3.90
CA GLU A 299 -18.61 24.83 3.09
C GLU A 299 -18.24 23.34 2.91
N LEU A 300 -16.99 22.94 3.16
CA LEU A 300 -16.55 21.56 2.98
C LEU A 300 -17.27 20.64 3.99
N PRO A 301 -18.15 19.72 3.55
CA PRO A 301 -19.06 18.99 4.44
C PRO A 301 -18.35 17.96 5.36
N ARG A 302 -17.03 17.78 5.18
CA ARG A 302 -16.14 16.96 6.02
C ARG A 302 -14.74 17.56 6.03
N ALA A 303 -14.03 17.42 7.14
CA ALA A 303 -12.61 17.80 7.22
C ALA A 303 -11.78 17.08 6.13
N PRO A 304 -10.83 17.74 5.44
CA PRO A 304 -10.13 17.17 4.29
C PRO A 304 -9.44 15.81 4.55
N VAL A 305 -8.87 15.64 5.75
CA VAL A 305 -8.26 14.37 6.21
C VAL A 305 -9.29 13.23 6.25
N ALA A 306 -10.51 13.51 6.70
CA ALA A 306 -11.59 12.54 6.69
C ALA A 306 -12.06 12.23 5.26
N TYR A 307 -12.00 13.19 4.34
CA TYR A 307 -12.35 12.94 2.93
C TYR A 307 -11.32 12.05 2.23
N VAL A 308 -10.01 12.28 2.42
CA VAL A 308 -8.95 11.34 1.96
C VAL A 308 -9.18 9.93 2.50
N ASN A 309 -9.38 9.80 3.82
CA ASN A 309 -9.57 8.49 4.44
C ASN A 309 -10.81 7.75 3.91
N ASN A 310 -11.95 8.45 3.73
CA ASN A 310 -13.16 7.87 3.15
C ASN A 310 -12.95 7.44 1.69
N ALA A 311 -12.25 8.25 0.88
CA ALA A 311 -11.96 7.91 -0.51
C ALA A 311 -11.12 6.62 -0.59
N LEU A 312 -10.01 6.54 0.16
CA LEU A 312 -9.17 5.34 0.18
C LEU A 312 -9.94 4.10 0.67
N GLN A 313 -10.80 4.24 1.69
CA GLN A 313 -11.63 3.15 2.23
C GLN A 313 -12.77 2.70 1.32
N SER A 314 -13.20 3.53 0.36
CA SER A 314 -14.13 3.12 -0.70
C SER A 314 -13.46 2.21 -1.73
N CYS A 315 -12.16 2.40 -1.99
CA CYS A 315 -11.37 1.67 -2.97
C CYS A 315 -10.78 0.37 -2.38
N ARG A 316 -11.66 -0.52 -1.89
CA ARG A 316 -11.26 -1.83 -1.36
C ARG A 316 -10.66 -2.70 -2.46
N GLY A 317 -9.70 -3.56 -2.12
CA GLY A 317 -8.88 -4.28 -3.09
C GLY A 317 -7.59 -3.55 -3.49
N ALA A 318 -7.52 -2.23 -3.36
CA ALA A 318 -6.39 -1.43 -3.86
C ALA A 318 -5.09 -1.59 -3.08
N ARG A 319 -5.16 -2.06 -1.82
CA ARG A 319 -4.03 -2.09 -0.88
C ARG A 319 -3.42 -0.71 -0.61
N PHE A 320 -4.26 0.33 -0.67
CA PHE A 320 -3.87 1.68 -0.34
C PHE A 320 -3.46 1.81 1.13
N SER A 321 -2.38 2.54 1.39
CA SER A 321 -2.04 3.07 2.70
C SER A 321 -1.67 4.56 2.59
N ALA A 322 -2.04 5.34 3.61
CA ALA A 322 -1.73 6.77 3.68
C ALA A 322 -0.86 7.07 4.89
N GLN A 323 0.34 7.59 4.64
CA GLN A 323 1.27 8.04 5.67
C GLN A 323 1.33 9.57 5.68
N TYR A 324 1.41 10.13 6.89
CA TYR A 324 1.54 11.57 7.11
C TYR A 324 2.85 11.81 7.85
N ILE A 325 3.85 12.28 7.11
CA ILE A 325 5.19 12.57 7.61
C ILE A 325 5.26 14.08 7.88
N TRP A 326 5.77 14.46 9.05
CA TRP A 326 5.82 15.87 9.46
C TRP A 326 7.11 16.53 8.98
N ASN A 327 6.97 17.63 8.25
CA ASN A 327 8.05 18.61 8.10
C ASN A 327 7.84 19.68 9.19
N SER A 328 8.88 20.14 9.87
CA SER A 328 8.72 21.14 10.93
C SER A 328 9.97 22.00 11.05
N ASP A 329 9.80 23.31 10.87
CA ASP A 329 10.84 24.26 11.20
C ASP A 329 10.72 24.63 12.68
N TYR A 330 11.60 24.04 13.49
CA TYR A 330 11.69 24.28 14.92
C TYR A 330 12.21 25.69 15.26
N SER A 331 12.78 26.42 14.31
CA SER A 331 13.27 27.80 14.50
C SER A 331 12.11 28.80 14.54
N HIS A 332 11.13 28.60 13.67
CA HIS A 332 9.93 29.46 13.54
C HIS A 332 8.66 28.84 14.17
N ASN A 333 8.75 27.60 14.71
CA ASN A 333 7.61 26.80 15.18
C ASN A 333 6.53 26.53 14.11
N LEU A 334 6.95 26.46 12.84
CA LEU A 334 6.06 26.21 11.70
C LEU A 334 6.03 24.73 11.31
N HIS A 335 4.87 24.29 10.86
CA HIS A 335 4.58 22.90 10.51
C HIS A 335 4.14 22.78 9.05
N GLY A 336 4.68 21.75 8.41
CA GLY A 336 4.34 21.27 7.07
C GLY A 336 4.04 19.78 7.13
N CYS A 337 3.57 19.21 6.02
CA CYS A 337 3.21 17.80 5.99
C CYS A 337 3.44 17.21 4.60
N LEU A 338 4.04 16.02 4.57
CA LEU A 338 4.10 15.13 3.42
C LEU A 338 3.01 14.07 3.59
N LEU A 339 2.08 14.00 2.65
CA LEU A 339 1.14 12.89 2.49
C LEU A 339 1.70 11.93 1.44
N ARG A 340 2.07 10.71 1.85
CA ARG A 340 2.49 9.62 0.97
C ARG A 340 1.33 8.62 0.87
N VAL A 341 0.76 8.46 -0.33
CA VAL A 341 -0.29 7.48 -0.65
C VAL A 341 0.35 6.32 -1.42
N CYS A 342 0.54 5.20 -0.74
CA CYS A 342 1.19 4.02 -1.29
C CYS A 342 0.16 2.99 -1.75
N ARG A 343 0.39 2.42 -2.95
CA ARG A 343 -0.22 1.22 -3.51
C ARG A 343 0.94 0.28 -3.91
N PRO A 344 0.78 -1.06 -3.95
CA PRO A 344 1.81 -1.93 -4.50
C PRO A 344 2.27 -1.46 -5.89
N LYS A 345 3.59 -1.24 -6.06
CA LYS A 345 4.26 -0.65 -7.24
C LYS A 345 3.97 0.83 -7.56
N HIS A 346 3.10 1.53 -6.82
CA HIS A 346 2.73 2.92 -7.16
C HIS A 346 2.62 3.80 -5.92
N THR A 347 3.46 4.83 -5.84
CA THR A 347 3.42 5.85 -4.77
C THR A 347 2.99 7.18 -5.37
N ARG A 348 2.10 7.91 -4.71
CA ARG A 348 1.88 9.34 -4.96
C ARG A 348 2.16 10.13 -3.71
N SER A 349 2.93 11.21 -3.84
CA SER A 349 3.31 12.05 -2.71
C SER A 349 2.89 13.49 -2.93
N TYR A 350 2.57 14.17 -1.84
CA TYR A 350 2.09 15.55 -1.82
C TYR A 350 2.79 16.25 -0.65
N LEU A 351 3.51 17.34 -0.89
CA LEU A 351 4.30 18.05 0.12
C LEU A 351 3.81 19.48 0.32
N VAL A 352 3.53 19.83 1.57
CA VAL A 352 3.29 21.19 2.04
C VAL A 352 4.42 21.61 2.97
N ASP A 353 5.02 22.76 2.65
CA ASP A 353 6.15 23.35 3.37
C ASP A 353 5.79 23.81 4.80
N PRO A 354 6.77 24.02 5.69
CA PRO A 354 6.51 24.46 7.06
C PRO A 354 6.07 25.93 7.13
N ILE A 355 4.76 26.15 6.96
CA ILE A 355 4.13 27.49 6.91
C ILE A 355 2.92 27.64 7.86
N PHE A 356 2.52 26.60 8.58
CA PHE A 356 1.36 26.61 9.48
C PHE A 356 1.76 26.53 10.96
N HIS A 357 1.15 27.36 11.82
CA HIS A 357 1.30 27.27 13.27
C HIS A 357 0.72 25.98 13.89
N LYS A 358 -0.08 25.19 13.16
CA LYS A 358 -0.72 23.97 13.69
C LYS A 358 -0.51 22.78 12.76
N ARG A 359 -0.13 21.64 13.33
CA ARG A 359 0.02 20.37 12.61
C ARG A 359 -1.28 19.89 11.95
N ASN A 360 -2.44 20.11 12.58
CA ASN A 360 -3.74 19.74 11.99
C ASN A 360 -4.07 20.58 10.76
N ASP A 361 -3.65 21.84 10.73
CA ASP A 361 -3.88 22.77 9.62
C ASP A 361 -2.96 22.36 8.46
N ALA A 362 -1.66 22.13 8.70
CA ALA A 362 -0.73 21.57 7.70
C ALA A 362 -1.18 20.21 7.14
N LYS A 363 -1.72 19.33 7.99
CA LYS A 363 -2.26 18.02 7.58
C LYS A 363 -3.53 18.16 6.72
N SER A 364 -4.34 19.18 6.98
CA SER A 364 -5.54 19.46 6.17
C SER A 364 -5.16 20.11 4.84
N ALA A 365 -4.17 21.02 4.84
CA ALA A 365 -3.61 21.65 3.66
C ALA A 365 -3.03 20.63 2.66
N VAL A 366 -2.25 19.66 3.12
CA VAL A 366 -1.70 18.62 2.22
C VAL A 366 -2.78 17.71 1.62
N CYS A 367 -3.87 17.46 2.34
CA CYS A 367 -5.04 16.75 1.79
C CYS A 367 -5.75 17.59 0.71
N LEU A 368 -5.91 18.90 0.91
CA LEU A 368 -6.50 19.81 -0.08
C LEU A 368 -5.64 19.92 -1.34
N LEU A 369 -4.31 20.07 -1.17
CA LEU A 369 -3.34 20.04 -2.26
C LEU A 369 -3.48 18.74 -3.09
N ALA A 370 -3.54 17.59 -2.42
CA ALA A 370 -3.69 16.31 -3.10
C ALA A 370 -4.98 16.21 -3.93
N PHE A 371 -6.10 16.77 -3.47
CA PHE A 371 -7.33 16.83 -4.26
C PHE A 371 -7.28 17.85 -5.41
N SER A 372 -6.57 18.97 -5.27
CA SER A 372 -6.29 19.86 -6.41
C SER A 372 -5.44 19.19 -7.49
N GLN A 373 -4.57 18.25 -7.09
CA GLN A 373 -3.72 17.44 -7.97
C GLN A 373 -4.33 16.07 -8.36
N GLY A 374 -5.67 15.94 -8.32
CA GLY A 374 -6.37 14.80 -8.91
C GLY A 374 -6.33 13.47 -8.12
N LEU A 375 -6.06 13.50 -6.80
CA LEU A 375 -6.02 12.29 -5.97
C LEU A 375 -7.35 11.51 -5.99
N GLY A 376 -8.50 12.19 -6.07
CA GLY A 376 -9.80 11.52 -6.12
C GLY A 376 -10.04 10.78 -7.43
N SER A 377 -9.61 11.35 -8.57
CA SER A 377 -9.67 10.73 -9.89
C SER A 377 -8.75 9.51 -9.96
N TYR A 378 -7.55 9.60 -9.37
CA TYR A 378 -6.67 8.44 -9.22
C TYR A 378 -7.30 7.32 -8.37
N ILE A 379 -7.89 7.64 -7.21
CA ILE A 379 -8.56 6.63 -6.37
C ILE A 379 -9.76 5.99 -7.11
N ARG A 380 -10.53 6.79 -7.86
CA ARG A 380 -11.66 6.30 -8.68
C ARG A 380 -11.20 5.40 -9.82
N SER A 381 -10.16 5.77 -10.58
CA SER A 381 -9.64 4.93 -11.67
C SER A 381 -9.08 3.60 -11.18
N VAL A 382 -8.46 3.57 -9.99
CA VAL A 382 -8.02 2.32 -9.33
C VAL A 382 -9.22 1.49 -8.85
N ALA A 383 -10.32 2.11 -8.39
CA ALA A 383 -11.53 1.38 -8.03
C ALA A 383 -12.13 0.66 -9.26
N GLU A 384 -12.24 1.37 -10.39
CA GLU A 384 -12.66 0.78 -11.66
C GLU A 384 -11.72 -0.34 -12.14
N GLU A 385 -10.40 -0.17 -12.00
CA GLU A 385 -9.40 -1.19 -12.33
C GLU A 385 -9.67 -2.50 -11.56
N ILE A 386 -10.02 -2.40 -10.27
CA ILE A 386 -10.31 -3.54 -9.39
C ILE A 386 -11.67 -4.18 -9.73
N GLU A 387 -12.70 -3.38 -10.00
CA GLU A 387 -14.01 -3.91 -10.40
C GLU A 387 -13.96 -4.66 -11.74
N ARG A 388 -13.11 -4.19 -12.67
CA ARG A 388 -12.85 -4.83 -13.97
C ARG A 388 -12.16 -6.21 -13.83
N GLN A 389 -11.42 -6.48 -12.73
CA GLN A 389 -10.79 -7.79 -12.49
C GLN A 389 -11.80 -8.94 -12.41
N VAL A 390 -13.05 -8.67 -12.01
CA VAL A 390 -14.11 -9.68 -11.95
C VAL A 390 -15.34 -9.17 -12.70
N THR A 391 -15.33 -9.37 -14.01
CA THR A 391 -16.43 -8.94 -14.90
C THR A 391 -17.77 -9.57 -14.50
N PRO A 392 -18.93 -8.89 -14.73
CA PRO A 392 -20.25 -9.46 -14.43
C PRO A 392 -20.52 -10.81 -15.14
N THR A 393 -19.94 -11.02 -16.32
CA THR A 393 -20.02 -12.27 -17.08
C THR A 393 -19.27 -13.41 -16.37
N MET A 394 -18.07 -13.17 -15.83
CA MET A 394 -17.38 -14.14 -14.96
C MET A 394 -18.21 -14.47 -13.72
N ARG A 395 -18.75 -13.46 -13.02
CA ARG A 395 -19.60 -13.68 -11.82
C ARG A 395 -20.80 -14.57 -12.13
N LYS A 396 -21.48 -14.31 -13.26
CA LYS A 396 -22.61 -15.12 -13.75
C LYS A 396 -22.17 -16.55 -14.08
N ALA A 397 -21.17 -16.73 -14.96
CA ALA A 397 -20.73 -18.04 -15.43
C ALA A 397 -20.26 -18.95 -14.28
N VAL A 398 -19.46 -18.42 -13.36
CA VAL A 398 -18.99 -19.15 -12.17
C VAL A 398 -20.15 -19.56 -11.27
N THR A 399 -21.09 -18.65 -11.02
CA THR A 399 -22.22 -18.89 -10.10
C THR A 399 -23.23 -19.89 -10.66
N GLU A 400 -23.54 -19.81 -11.95
CA GLU A 400 -24.54 -20.67 -12.60
C GLU A 400 -24.01 -22.07 -12.92
N ARG A 401 -22.72 -22.21 -13.30
CA ARG A 401 -22.18 -23.46 -13.88
C ARG A 401 -21.15 -24.19 -13.02
N VAL A 402 -20.32 -23.46 -12.25
CA VAL A 402 -19.08 -24.02 -11.68
C VAL A 402 -19.17 -24.23 -10.16
N LEU A 403 -19.77 -23.29 -9.42
CA LEU A 403 -19.83 -23.37 -7.95
C LEU A 403 -20.61 -24.58 -7.43
N SER A 404 -21.69 -24.97 -8.09
CA SER A 404 -22.48 -26.16 -7.77
C SER A 404 -21.66 -27.44 -7.97
N THR A 405 -20.97 -27.57 -9.10
CA THR A 405 -20.12 -28.71 -9.46
C THR A 405 -18.94 -28.85 -8.49
N ILE A 406 -18.21 -27.76 -8.21
CA ILE A 406 -17.15 -27.74 -7.18
C ILE A 406 -17.69 -28.19 -5.82
N SER A 407 -18.81 -27.63 -5.38
CA SER A 407 -19.40 -27.99 -4.08
C SER A 407 -19.74 -29.48 -4.02
N SER A 408 -20.25 -30.07 -5.11
CA SER A 408 -20.51 -31.50 -5.20
C SER A 408 -19.24 -32.36 -5.11
N MET A 409 -18.12 -31.90 -5.69
CA MET A 409 -16.83 -32.60 -5.63
C MET A 409 -16.22 -32.53 -4.23
N CYS A 410 -16.28 -31.38 -3.56
CA CYS A 410 -15.79 -31.22 -2.19
C CYS A 410 -16.60 -32.09 -1.21
N VAL A 411 -17.92 -32.20 -1.38
CA VAL A 411 -18.76 -33.12 -0.58
C VAL A 411 -18.41 -34.60 -0.85
N LYS A 412 -18.23 -35.00 -2.12
CA LYS A 412 -17.80 -36.37 -2.47
C LYS A 412 -16.43 -36.71 -1.85
N ALA A 413 -15.46 -35.80 -1.95
CA ALA A 413 -14.13 -35.96 -1.35
C ALA A 413 -14.17 -36.03 0.17
N SER A 414 -14.98 -35.18 0.82
CA SER A 414 -15.15 -35.19 2.27
C SER A 414 -15.75 -36.51 2.78
N ASN A 415 -16.73 -37.06 2.06
CA ASN A 415 -17.30 -38.38 2.38
C ASN A 415 -16.29 -39.54 2.20
N LEU A 416 -15.31 -39.41 1.29
CA LEU A 416 -14.27 -40.41 1.06
C LEU A 416 -13.12 -40.33 2.07
N LEU A 417 -12.81 -39.14 2.58
CA LEU A 417 -11.74 -38.92 3.58
C LEU A 417 -12.24 -38.98 5.02
N HIS A 418 -13.55 -38.95 5.25
CA HIS A 418 -14.19 -38.73 6.56
C HIS A 418 -13.78 -37.42 7.26
N GLU A 419 -13.23 -36.45 6.51
CA GLU A 419 -12.75 -35.15 7.00
C GLU A 419 -13.42 -34.00 6.21
N PRO A 420 -13.82 -32.88 6.84
CA PRO A 420 -14.38 -31.72 6.13
C PRO A 420 -13.32 -31.01 5.26
N VAL A 421 -13.38 -31.24 3.94
CA VAL A 421 -12.48 -30.60 2.97
C VAL A 421 -12.75 -29.09 2.88
N GLN A 422 -11.94 -28.28 3.57
CA GLN A 422 -11.99 -26.81 3.44
C GLN A 422 -11.45 -26.38 2.06
N ALA A 423 -12.35 -26.30 1.08
CA ALA A 423 -12.00 -25.96 -0.30
C ALA A 423 -11.50 -24.53 -0.50
N TYR A 424 -11.78 -23.60 0.42
CA TYR A 424 -11.45 -22.17 0.27
C TYR A 424 -10.71 -21.63 1.50
N GLU A 425 -9.54 -21.05 1.26
CA GLU A 425 -8.69 -20.38 2.23
C GLU A 425 -8.51 -18.92 1.80
N TYR A 426 -8.91 -17.97 2.65
CA TYR A 426 -8.90 -16.54 2.30
C TYR A 426 -7.74 -15.82 2.96
N ARG A 427 -6.97 -15.07 2.16
CA ARG A 427 -5.95 -14.13 2.66
C ARG A 427 -6.53 -12.72 2.60
N VAL A 428 -6.24 -11.90 3.62
CA VAL A 428 -6.56 -10.47 3.62
C VAL A 428 -5.25 -9.71 3.81
N ASP A 429 -5.07 -8.65 3.03
CA ASP A 429 -3.85 -7.86 2.94
C ASP A 429 -4.25 -6.42 2.59
N ASN A 430 -4.14 -5.49 3.53
CA ASN A 430 -4.54 -4.06 3.40
C ASN A 430 -5.88 -3.84 2.68
N ASP A 431 -6.99 -4.30 3.27
CA ASP A 431 -8.37 -4.21 2.71
C ASP A 431 -8.56 -4.83 1.30
N ALA A 432 -7.59 -5.60 0.80
CA ALA A 432 -7.74 -6.49 -0.34
C ALA A 432 -7.84 -7.95 0.11
N VAL A 433 -8.57 -8.74 -0.68
CA VAL A 433 -8.82 -10.15 -0.41
C VAL A 433 -8.26 -11.00 -1.54
N GLY A 434 -7.58 -12.09 -1.18
CA GLY A 434 -7.20 -13.18 -2.08
C GLY A 434 -7.84 -14.50 -1.64
N CYS A 435 -7.86 -15.49 -2.54
CA CYS A 435 -8.46 -16.79 -2.25
C CYS A 435 -7.64 -17.93 -2.85
N THR A 436 -7.24 -18.87 -1.99
CA THR A 436 -6.66 -20.15 -2.37
C THR A 436 -7.77 -21.19 -2.41
N LEU A 437 -8.01 -21.76 -3.60
CA LEU A 437 -8.98 -22.83 -3.85
C LEU A 437 -8.24 -24.18 -3.96
N LYS A 438 -8.59 -25.13 -3.09
CA LYS A 438 -8.04 -26.49 -3.07
C LYS A 438 -9.09 -27.46 -3.62
N LEU A 439 -8.95 -27.87 -4.89
CA LEU A 439 -9.86 -28.82 -5.52
C LEU A 439 -9.35 -30.26 -5.36
N PRO A 440 -10.20 -31.20 -4.88
CA PRO A 440 -9.88 -32.62 -4.90
C PRO A 440 -9.99 -33.15 -6.34
N MET A 441 -8.89 -33.66 -6.88
CA MET A 441 -8.84 -34.37 -8.16
C MET A 441 -9.15 -35.86 -7.94
N LEU A 442 -9.71 -36.51 -8.96
CA LEU A 442 -9.96 -37.96 -8.95
C LEU A 442 -8.65 -38.72 -8.68
N ALA A 443 -8.70 -39.67 -7.74
CA ALA A 443 -7.52 -40.38 -7.29
C ALA A 443 -6.95 -41.29 -8.39
N THR A 444 -5.75 -40.96 -8.87
CA THR A 444 -4.89 -41.92 -9.58
C THR A 444 -4.64 -43.11 -8.67
N TYR A 445 -4.96 -44.33 -9.13
CA TYR A 445 -4.75 -45.54 -8.33
C TYR A 445 -3.26 -45.81 -8.15
N ASP A 446 -2.75 -45.59 -6.93
CA ASP A 446 -1.36 -45.91 -6.58
C ASP A 446 -1.25 -47.41 -6.27
N ALA A 447 -0.86 -48.17 -7.29
CA ALA A 447 -0.66 -49.61 -7.19
C ALA A 447 0.41 -50.03 -6.15
N LYS A 448 1.27 -49.12 -5.68
CA LYS A 448 2.24 -49.39 -4.61
C LYS A 448 1.66 -49.15 -3.21
N ALA A 449 0.66 -48.29 -3.09
CA ALA A 449 -0.01 -47.97 -1.82
C ALA A 449 -1.24 -48.85 -1.53
N GLY A 450 -1.78 -49.54 -2.54
CA GLY A 450 -2.97 -50.40 -2.39
C GLY A 450 -4.26 -49.65 -2.10
N GLY A 451 -4.30 -48.33 -2.35
CA GLY A 451 -5.43 -47.47 -2.01
C GLY A 451 -5.50 -46.20 -2.85
N GLN A 452 -6.69 -45.59 -2.89
CA GLN A 452 -6.92 -44.32 -3.61
C GLN A 452 -6.33 -43.15 -2.81
N LYS A 453 -5.17 -42.65 -3.23
CA LYS A 453 -4.60 -41.41 -2.70
C LYS A 453 -5.25 -40.21 -3.39
N LEU A 454 -6.08 -39.47 -2.65
CA LEU A 454 -6.66 -38.23 -3.16
C LEU A 454 -5.56 -37.20 -3.44
N GLN A 455 -5.60 -36.57 -4.62
CA GLN A 455 -4.70 -35.47 -4.97
C GLN A 455 -5.46 -34.14 -4.89
N PHE A 456 -4.77 -33.05 -4.55
CA PHE A 456 -5.37 -31.71 -4.49
C PHE A 456 -4.66 -30.77 -5.46
N LYS A 457 -5.38 -30.24 -6.45
CA LYS A 457 -4.89 -29.18 -7.33
C LYS A 457 -5.29 -27.83 -6.73
N THR A 458 -4.32 -26.90 -6.63
CA THR A 458 -4.48 -25.65 -5.88
C THR A 458 -4.41 -24.45 -6.82
N TYR A 459 -5.41 -23.59 -6.74
CA TYR A 459 -5.54 -22.35 -7.51
C TYR A 459 -5.45 -21.16 -6.55
N VAL A 460 -4.85 -20.05 -6.98
CA VAL A 460 -4.56 -18.90 -6.11
C VAL A 460 -4.95 -17.61 -6.84
N ALA A 461 -6.03 -17.00 -6.38
CA ALA A 461 -6.38 -15.63 -6.71
C ALA A 461 -5.64 -14.69 -5.75
N ASP A 462 -4.83 -13.79 -6.32
CA ASP A 462 -4.03 -12.81 -5.57
C ASP A 462 -4.87 -11.91 -4.66
N SER A 463 -4.23 -11.30 -3.66
CA SER A 463 -4.87 -10.33 -2.77
C SER A 463 -5.03 -8.97 -3.45
N VAL A 464 -5.96 -8.89 -4.41
CA VAL A 464 -6.27 -7.67 -5.19
C VAL A 464 -7.77 -7.37 -5.28
N TYR A 465 -8.62 -8.23 -4.73
CA TYR A 465 -10.08 -8.12 -4.89
C TYR A 465 -10.74 -7.37 -3.72
N ALA A 466 -11.78 -6.58 -4.03
CA ALA A 466 -12.54 -5.81 -3.05
C ALA A 466 -13.35 -6.66 -2.06
N SER A 467 -13.63 -7.93 -2.36
CA SER A 467 -14.46 -8.81 -1.53
C SER A 467 -14.03 -10.28 -1.55
N LYS A 468 -14.45 -11.02 -0.51
CA LYS A 468 -14.32 -12.50 -0.46
C LYS A 468 -15.11 -13.19 -1.57
N ALA A 469 -16.22 -12.63 -2.03
CA ALA A 469 -17.00 -13.21 -3.13
C ALA A 469 -16.23 -13.12 -4.44
N ASP A 470 -15.61 -11.98 -4.72
CA ASP A 470 -14.90 -11.72 -5.97
C ASP A 470 -13.56 -12.50 -6.02
N ALA A 471 -12.81 -12.53 -4.92
CA ALA A 471 -11.62 -13.38 -4.79
C ALA A 471 -11.95 -14.88 -4.99
N LYS A 472 -13.08 -15.35 -4.44
CA LYS A 472 -13.58 -16.71 -4.64
C LYS A 472 -13.94 -16.97 -6.12
N ILE A 473 -14.64 -16.03 -6.76
CA ILE A 473 -15.03 -16.13 -8.17
C ILE A 473 -13.79 -16.18 -9.06
N ALA A 474 -12.77 -15.37 -8.79
CA ALA A 474 -11.50 -15.39 -9.52
C ALA A 474 -10.75 -16.73 -9.37
N ALA A 475 -10.63 -17.28 -8.15
CA ALA A 475 -9.98 -18.57 -7.92
C ALA A 475 -10.73 -19.73 -8.61
N VAL A 476 -12.08 -19.68 -8.63
CA VAL A 476 -12.91 -20.63 -9.35
C VAL A 476 -12.83 -20.45 -10.87
N TRP A 477 -12.66 -19.22 -11.36
CA TRP A 477 -12.48 -18.94 -12.78
C TRP A 477 -11.13 -19.42 -13.30
N GLN A 478 -10.05 -19.25 -12.53
CA GLN A 478 -8.76 -19.90 -12.80
C GLN A 478 -8.92 -21.42 -12.92
N ALA A 479 -9.60 -22.05 -11.96
CA ALA A 479 -9.85 -23.49 -11.97
C ALA A 479 -10.77 -23.94 -13.12
N PHE A 480 -11.68 -23.09 -13.60
CA PHE A 480 -12.56 -23.38 -14.73
C PHE A 480 -11.86 -23.25 -16.10
N ASN A 481 -10.85 -22.39 -16.21
CA ASN A 481 -10.07 -22.24 -17.45
C ASN A 481 -8.92 -23.26 -17.55
N ASP A 482 -8.66 -24.03 -16.50
CA ASP A 482 -7.66 -25.10 -16.47
C ASP A 482 -8.21 -26.37 -17.16
N GLU A 483 -7.54 -26.82 -18.22
CA GLU A 483 -8.02 -27.91 -19.08
C GLU A 483 -8.15 -29.26 -18.35
N ASP A 484 -7.26 -29.55 -17.38
CA ASP A 484 -7.33 -30.76 -16.56
C ASP A 484 -8.68 -30.83 -15.82
N VAL A 485 -9.13 -29.67 -15.31
CA VAL A 485 -10.40 -29.56 -14.58
C VAL A 485 -11.58 -29.65 -15.51
N ASN A 486 -11.57 -28.92 -16.65
CA ASN A 486 -12.66 -29.01 -17.64
C ASN A 486 -12.90 -30.44 -18.12
N SER A 487 -11.85 -31.26 -18.27
CA SER A 487 -11.98 -32.66 -18.66
C SER A 487 -12.81 -33.50 -17.68
N GLY A 488 -12.71 -33.22 -16.37
CA GLY A 488 -13.49 -33.85 -15.30
C GLY A 488 -14.80 -33.13 -14.96
N PHE A 489 -14.97 -31.90 -15.43
CA PHE A 489 -16.15 -31.06 -15.20
C PHE A 489 -17.26 -31.22 -16.24
N GLN A 490 -17.11 -32.16 -17.19
CA GLN A 490 -18.06 -32.44 -18.29
C GLN A 490 -19.52 -32.24 -17.86
N ILE A 491 -20.03 -31.04 -18.13
CA ILE A 491 -21.42 -30.68 -17.86
C ILE A 491 -22.24 -31.62 -18.73
N PRO A 492 -23.16 -32.43 -18.18
CA PRO A 492 -23.94 -33.37 -18.97
C PRO A 492 -24.76 -32.58 -19.99
N THR A 493 -24.28 -32.56 -21.23
CA THR A 493 -24.86 -31.78 -22.32
C THR A 493 -26.21 -32.39 -22.65
N SER A 494 -27.28 -31.73 -22.19
CA SER A 494 -28.66 -32.20 -22.27
C SER A 494 -29.20 -32.13 -23.70
N SER A 495 -28.65 -32.99 -24.56
CA SER A 495 -28.95 -33.17 -25.98
C SER A 495 -29.75 -34.45 -26.21
N THR A 496 -29.49 -35.50 -25.43
CA THR A 496 -30.38 -36.65 -25.30
C THR A 496 -31.58 -36.28 -24.43
N ASN A 497 -32.65 -35.79 -25.06
CA ASN A 497 -33.98 -35.81 -24.46
C ASN A 497 -34.26 -37.23 -23.95
N PRO A 498 -34.56 -37.44 -22.66
CA PRO A 498 -34.90 -38.77 -22.17
C PRO A 498 -36.26 -39.16 -22.76
N THR A 499 -36.27 -40.04 -23.76
CA THR A 499 -37.49 -40.52 -24.41
C THR A 499 -38.39 -41.15 -23.34
N VAL A 500 -39.49 -40.46 -23.00
CA VAL A 500 -40.38 -40.84 -21.92
C VAL A 500 -41.23 -42.05 -22.35
N ASN A 501 -40.62 -43.23 -22.29
CA ASN A 501 -41.28 -44.53 -22.40
C ASN A 501 -42.10 -44.80 -21.13
N GLY A 502 -43.13 -43.99 -20.90
CA GLY A 502 -44.10 -44.22 -19.85
C GLY A 502 -44.83 -45.55 -20.08
N PRO A 503 -45.07 -46.36 -19.03
CA PRO A 503 -45.76 -47.62 -19.18
C PRO A 503 -47.19 -47.41 -19.68
N LYS A 504 -47.60 -48.19 -20.69
CA LYS A 504 -48.90 -48.07 -21.38
C LYS A 504 -50.08 -48.47 -20.47
N GLY A 505 -50.48 -47.57 -19.58
CA GLY A 505 -51.67 -47.71 -18.74
C GLY A 505 -52.94 -47.67 -19.58
N LYS A 506 -53.60 -48.82 -19.75
CA LYS A 506 -54.90 -48.92 -20.45
C LYS A 506 -55.96 -48.08 -19.73
N ARG A 507 -56.51 -47.06 -20.40
CA ARG A 507 -57.80 -46.47 -20.04
C ARG A 507 -58.86 -46.88 -21.07
N LYS A 508 -60.08 -47.06 -20.59
CA LYS A 508 -61.24 -47.57 -21.35
C LYS A 508 -62.05 -46.37 -21.88
N ALA A 509 -62.67 -46.50 -23.05
CA ALA A 509 -63.39 -45.43 -23.71
C ALA A 509 -64.82 -45.21 -23.18
N ALA A 510 -65.27 -43.95 -23.24
CA ALA A 510 -66.64 -43.41 -23.25
C ALA A 510 -66.54 -41.89 -22.87
N ASP A 511 -67.25 -40.95 -23.47
CA ASP A 511 -68.05 -40.95 -24.72
C ASP A 511 -68.33 -39.49 -25.18
N ALA A 512 -69.01 -39.32 -26.31
CA ALA A 512 -69.73 -38.11 -26.77
C ALA A 512 -68.92 -36.84 -27.16
N GLU A 513 -68.71 -36.69 -28.46
CA GLU A 513 -69.07 -35.55 -29.33
C GLU A 513 -69.32 -34.14 -28.72
N LEU A 514 -68.62 -33.12 -29.22
CA LEU A 514 -69.18 -32.14 -30.19
C LEU A 514 -68.15 -31.14 -30.74
N GLU A 515 -68.34 -30.75 -32.00
CA GLU A 515 -67.62 -29.70 -32.77
C GLU A 515 -68.33 -28.32 -32.60
N PRO A 516 -67.84 -27.20 -33.18
CA PRO A 516 -66.55 -26.56 -32.94
C PRO A 516 -66.76 -25.05 -32.57
N GLY A 517 -65.69 -24.31 -32.26
CA GLY A 517 -65.82 -22.86 -32.02
C GLY A 517 -64.49 -22.10 -31.96
N GLU A 518 -64.35 -21.09 -32.83
CA GLU A 518 -63.27 -20.10 -32.77
C GLU A 518 -63.54 -19.07 -31.66
N LEU A 519 -62.48 -18.58 -30.99
CA LEU A 519 -62.08 -17.16 -30.95
C LEU A 519 -61.11 -16.85 -29.79
N ASN A 520 -60.20 -15.90 -30.04
CA ASN A 520 -59.48 -15.12 -29.04
C ASN A 520 -60.47 -14.25 -28.23
N PRO A 521 -60.22 -13.92 -26.94
CA PRO A 521 -59.17 -12.93 -26.63
C PRO A 521 -58.45 -13.11 -25.27
N GLU A 522 -57.59 -12.13 -24.95
CA GLU A 522 -56.91 -11.97 -23.66
C GLU A 522 -57.87 -11.80 -22.47
N PRO A 523 -57.46 -12.26 -21.26
CA PRO A 523 -58.02 -11.80 -19.99
C PRO A 523 -57.01 -10.94 -19.21
N SER A 524 -57.36 -9.67 -18.98
CA SER A 524 -56.68 -8.84 -17.98
C SER A 524 -57.18 -9.14 -16.55
N SER A 525 -56.48 -8.56 -15.57
CA SER A 525 -56.92 -8.31 -14.19
C SER A 525 -56.78 -9.39 -13.10
N SER A 526 -56.22 -8.91 -11.99
CA SER A 526 -56.33 -9.31 -10.58
C SER A 526 -57.38 -10.35 -10.12
N SER A 527 -57.00 -11.15 -9.12
CA SER A 527 -57.51 -10.91 -7.75
C SER A 527 -56.69 -11.59 -6.65
N THR A 528 -56.72 -11.03 -5.44
CA THR A 528 -56.00 -11.51 -4.25
C THR A 528 -56.87 -12.35 -3.31
N LYS A 529 -56.25 -13.30 -2.60
CA LYS A 529 -56.74 -14.01 -1.40
C LYS A 529 -55.51 -14.68 -0.73
N ALA A 530 -55.37 -14.78 0.59
CA ALA A 530 -56.14 -14.19 1.70
C ALA A 530 -55.33 -14.22 3.02
N SER A 531 -55.64 -13.30 3.96
CA SER A 531 -55.92 -13.53 5.42
C SER A 531 -54.96 -14.38 6.31
N LYS A 532 -54.76 -14.14 7.63
CA LYS A 532 -55.27 -13.23 8.70
C LYS A 532 -54.22 -13.29 9.88
N ARG A 533 -54.39 -13.07 11.20
CA ARG A 533 -55.55 -12.93 12.12
C ARG A 533 -55.26 -12.17 13.46
N ARG A 534 -55.21 -10.82 13.45
CA ARG A 534 -55.69 -9.88 14.53
C ARG A 534 -55.18 -10.05 15.99
N LYS A 535 -54.74 -8.94 16.60
CA LYS A 535 -55.35 -8.30 17.80
C LYS A 535 -54.79 -6.86 17.87
N ARG A 536 -55.57 -5.77 17.91
CA ARG A 536 -56.55 -5.25 18.91
C ARG A 536 -55.92 -4.97 20.29
N ARG A 537 -56.23 -3.86 20.99
CA ARG A 537 -56.89 -2.58 20.66
C ARG A 537 -56.94 -1.71 21.94
N LYS A 538 -56.60 -0.41 21.91
CA LYS A 538 -57.34 0.62 22.68
C LYS A 538 -57.07 2.03 22.16
N LEU A 539 -58.05 2.91 22.37
CA LEU A 539 -58.02 4.35 22.15
C LEU A 539 -58.43 5.01 23.48
N THR A 540 -57.90 6.19 23.74
CA THR A 540 -58.39 7.20 24.68
C THR A 540 -58.14 8.58 24.06
N ALA A 541 -59.01 9.55 24.28
CA ALA A 541 -59.06 10.80 23.53
C ALA A 541 -59.25 12.03 24.42
N GLY A 542 -58.96 13.20 23.86
CA GLY A 542 -59.11 14.53 24.47
C GLY A 542 -57.80 15.33 24.46
N SER A 543 -57.80 16.65 24.68
CA SER A 543 -58.85 17.67 24.54
C SER A 543 -58.21 19.06 24.77
N HIS A 544 -58.82 20.13 24.25
CA HIS A 544 -58.56 21.55 24.60
C HIS A 544 -57.19 22.18 24.23
N ARG A 545 -57.02 23.53 24.23
CA ARG A 545 -57.88 24.68 23.82
C ARG A 545 -57.08 26.01 23.99
N MET A 546 -57.22 26.97 23.06
CA MET A 546 -56.68 28.37 23.11
C MET A 546 -55.13 28.49 23.15
N GLY A 547 -54.50 29.59 22.73
CA GLY A 547 -54.94 30.79 21.99
C GLY A 547 -53.82 31.87 21.92
N MET A 548 -54.01 32.92 21.09
CA MET A 548 -53.70 34.37 21.29
C MET A 548 -52.34 34.79 21.92
N GLN A 549 -51.57 35.79 21.48
CA GLN A 549 -51.66 36.95 20.53
C GLN A 549 -50.24 37.17 19.88
N SER A 550 -49.92 38.00 18.87
CA SER A 550 -50.08 39.46 18.63
C SER A 550 -49.51 40.34 19.78
N ASP A 551 -49.04 41.58 19.60
CA ASP A 551 -48.99 42.48 18.42
C ASP A 551 -47.54 43.05 18.23
N ASP A 552 -47.27 43.84 17.18
CA ASP A 552 -45.95 43.92 16.47
C ASP A 552 -45.34 45.36 16.29
N GLU A 553 -44.43 45.56 15.30
CA GLU A 553 -43.73 46.81 14.84
C GLU A 553 -42.51 47.29 15.72
N ASP A 554 -41.57 48.17 15.31
CA ASP A 554 -41.44 49.07 14.12
C ASP A 554 -39.96 49.46 13.74
N ASP A 555 -39.81 50.13 12.57
CA ASP A 555 -38.78 51.05 12.01
C ASP A 555 -37.36 51.21 12.65
N SER A 556 -36.27 51.41 11.90
CA SER A 556 -36.13 52.56 10.98
C SER A 556 -34.91 52.51 10.03
N GLN A 557 -35.05 53.17 8.87
CA GLN A 557 -33.97 53.41 7.91
C GLN A 557 -33.28 54.77 8.15
N THR A 558 -32.02 54.93 7.72
CA THR A 558 -31.56 56.23 7.14
C THR A 558 -30.27 56.12 6.33
N THR A 559 -30.23 56.82 5.19
CA THR A 559 -29.02 57.38 4.55
C THR A 559 -29.30 58.88 4.34
N PRO A 560 -28.30 59.76 4.11
CA PRO A 560 -27.79 59.97 2.75
C PRO A 560 -26.33 60.46 2.63
N SER A 561 -25.96 60.83 1.41
CA SER A 561 -24.70 61.40 0.91
C SER A 561 -24.34 62.82 1.44
N ASN A 562 -23.06 63.23 1.32
CA ASN A 562 -22.59 64.14 0.24
C ASN A 562 -21.04 64.31 0.19
N ALA A 563 -20.52 65.00 -0.84
CA ALA A 563 -19.08 65.12 -1.16
C ALA A 563 -18.49 66.54 -0.97
N LYS A 564 -17.14 66.67 -1.02
CA LYS A 564 -16.40 67.91 -1.40
C LYS A 564 -14.88 67.73 -1.64
N ASP A 565 -14.32 68.57 -2.50
CA ASP A 565 -12.88 68.76 -2.80
C ASP A 565 -12.06 69.42 -1.68
N VAL A 566 -10.71 69.42 -1.80
CA VAL A 566 -9.86 70.65 -1.94
C VAL A 566 -8.33 70.36 -1.92
N SER A 567 -7.59 70.91 -2.93
CA SER A 567 -6.09 71.10 -3.03
C SER A 567 -5.17 69.85 -2.97
N GLN A 568 -4.08 69.65 -3.74
CA GLN A 568 -3.08 70.45 -4.50
C GLN A 568 -1.87 71.06 -3.73
N ALA A 569 -0.69 70.91 -4.36
CA ALA A 569 0.65 71.50 -4.06
C ALA A 569 1.37 70.98 -2.78
N LYS A 570 2.71 70.88 -2.71
CA LYS A 570 3.83 71.08 -3.68
C LYS A 570 5.11 70.31 -3.21
N PRO A 571 6.06 69.92 -4.09
CA PRO A 571 7.33 69.26 -3.72
C PRO A 571 8.53 70.22 -3.59
N MET A 572 9.76 69.66 -3.43
CA MET A 572 11.13 70.26 -3.40
C MET A 572 11.76 70.51 -2.00
N PRO A 573 13.12 70.58 -1.85
CA PRO A 573 14.17 69.78 -2.52
C PRO A 573 15.39 69.35 -1.63
N SER A 574 16.23 68.48 -2.22
CA SER A 574 17.66 68.15 -1.99
C SER A 574 18.57 69.04 -1.09
N ALA A 575 19.44 68.39 -0.30
CA ALA A 575 20.83 68.80 -0.05
C ALA A 575 21.75 67.63 0.43
N ALA A 576 23.08 67.83 0.38
CA ALA A 576 24.16 66.88 0.75
C ALA A 576 24.20 66.50 2.26
N GLY A 577 25.00 65.52 2.76
CA GLY A 577 26.12 64.74 2.18
C GLY A 577 26.68 63.70 3.20
N PRO A 578 27.77 62.98 2.91
CA PRO A 578 28.13 61.74 3.62
C PRO A 578 29.08 61.88 4.83
N SER A 579 28.94 61.01 5.85
CA SER A 579 29.89 60.87 6.97
C SER A 579 30.12 59.42 7.45
N ARG A 580 31.27 58.86 7.06
CA ARG A 580 32.07 57.83 7.78
C ARG A 580 33.35 58.56 8.29
N PRO A 581 34.08 58.14 9.35
CA PRO A 581 34.50 56.77 9.71
C PRO A 581 34.20 56.46 11.21
N LYS A 582 34.75 55.49 11.96
CA LYS A 582 35.92 54.56 11.86
C LYS A 582 35.55 53.14 12.36
N PRO A 583 36.29 52.09 11.99
CA PRO A 583 36.10 50.73 12.52
C PRO A 583 36.65 50.58 13.94
N SER A 584 36.07 49.66 14.73
CA SER A 584 36.64 49.19 16.00
C SER A 584 37.37 47.87 15.79
N THR A 585 38.66 47.84 16.13
CA THR A 585 39.48 46.62 16.15
C THR A 585 39.69 46.17 17.59
N TYR A 586 39.38 44.91 17.90
CA TYR A 586 39.94 44.27 19.09
C TYR A 586 40.54 42.91 18.74
N LYS A 587 41.81 42.71 19.14
CA LYS A 587 42.54 41.46 18.94
C LYS A 587 42.63 40.69 20.26
N SER A 588 42.49 39.37 20.15
CA SER A 588 43.23 38.35 20.91
C SER A 588 43.38 38.49 22.43
N ARG A 589 43.01 37.41 23.14
CA ARG A 589 44.05 36.52 23.71
C ARG A 589 43.51 35.13 24.06
N SER A 590 44.43 34.17 24.11
CA SER A 590 44.21 32.80 24.56
C SER A 590 45.19 32.49 25.70
N ALA A 591 44.65 31.91 26.77
CA ALA A 591 45.31 31.24 27.90
C ALA A 591 44.17 30.53 28.66
N VAL A 592 44.21 29.27 29.11
CA VAL A 592 45.31 28.41 29.56
C VAL A 592 46.04 28.94 30.80
N ASN A 593 45.47 28.70 31.98
CA ASN A 593 46.01 27.65 32.86
C ASN A 593 45.03 27.22 33.98
N ALA A 594 45.40 26.17 34.73
CA ALA A 594 44.67 25.66 35.89
C ALA A 594 45.12 26.30 37.23
N GLY A 595 44.33 26.16 38.31
CA GLY A 595 44.78 26.57 39.65
C GLY A 595 43.72 26.51 40.77
N ARG A 596 43.72 25.42 41.56
CA ARG A 596 43.01 25.28 42.84
C ARG A 596 43.32 26.42 43.83
N LEU A 597 42.33 26.93 44.57
CA LEU A 597 42.14 26.75 46.04
C LEU A 597 41.21 27.80 46.70
N GLY A 598 40.26 27.32 47.50
CA GLY A 598 39.86 27.85 48.84
C GLY A 598 39.19 29.24 48.99
N GLY A 599 38.43 29.39 50.08
CA GLY A 599 38.03 30.71 50.62
C GLY A 599 36.52 30.91 50.79
N ASP A 600 36.03 30.83 52.04
CA ASP A 600 34.65 31.12 52.42
C ASP A 600 34.24 32.60 52.24
N SER A 601 32.95 32.85 52.04
CA SER A 601 32.28 34.07 52.51
C SER A 601 30.77 33.87 52.62
N GLN A 602 30.18 34.38 53.71
CA GLN A 602 28.75 34.21 54.02
C GLN A 602 27.86 35.32 53.43
N ALA A 603 26.56 35.01 53.39
CA ALA A 603 25.43 35.91 53.62
C ALA A 603 25.28 37.16 52.73
N ARG A 604 24.21 37.13 51.91
CA ARG A 604 23.02 37.95 52.21
C ARG A 604 21.77 37.45 51.49
N ILE A 605 20.75 37.09 52.26
CA ILE A 605 19.38 36.94 51.76
C ILE A 605 18.82 38.35 51.51
N ARG A 606 18.17 38.55 50.37
CA ARG A 606 17.25 39.68 50.13
C ARG A 606 15.93 39.11 49.62
N SER A 607 14.90 39.18 50.44
CA SER A 607 13.51 39.03 50.03
C SER A 607 13.07 40.24 49.21
N VAL A 608 12.25 40.02 48.19
CA VAL A 608 11.47 41.07 47.51
C VAL A 608 10.08 40.49 47.28
N ASP A 609 9.05 41.22 47.72
CA ASP A 609 7.66 40.81 47.62
C ASP A 609 7.11 40.93 46.19
N ALA A 610 6.26 39.97 45.81
CA ALA A 610 5.27 40.10 44.74
C ALA A 610 4.02 39.30 45.12
N GLY A 611 2.84 39.92 45.05
CA GLY A 611 1.63 39.43 45.72
C GLY A 611 0.86 38.32 44.97
N LEU A 612 0.15 37.50 45.74
CA LEU A 612 -0.86 36.55 45.24
C LEU A 612 -2.28 37.10 45.47
N PRO A 613 -3.20 37.02 44.50
CA PRO A 613 -4.60 37.34 44.72
C PRO A 613 -5.31 36.24 45.54
N ARG A 614 -6.24 36.64 46.42
CA ARG A 614 -7.10 35.72 47.18
C ARG A 614 -8.08 34.99 46.25
N LEU A 615 -8.30 33.71 46.50
CA LEU A 615 -9.48 32.97 46.03
C LEU A 615 -10.62 33.06 47.06
N THR A 616 -11.84 33.26 46.58
CA THR A 616 -13.08 33.22 47.38
C THR A 616 -13.69 31.82 47.40
N PRO A 617 -14.29 31.37 48.52
CA PRO A 617 -14.94 30.06 48.60
C PRO A 617 -16.29 30.01 47.85
N MET A 618 -16.57 28.88 47.19
CA MET A 618 -17.88 28.57 46.61
C MET A 618 -18.84 27.98 47.67
N PRO A 619 -20.15 28.23 47.59
CA PRO A 619 -21.15 27.60 48.46
C PRO A 619 -21.46 26.16 48.03
N MET A 620 -21.80 25.28 48.98
CA MET A 620 -22.31 23.93 48.69
C MET A 620 -23.84 23.95 48.52
N TYR A 621 -24.34 23.18 47.56
CA TYR A 621 -25.77 22.89 47.38
C TYR A 621 -26.14 21.52 47.96
N PRO A 622 -27.36 21.35 48.53
CA PRO A 622 -27.80 20.10 49.14
C PRO A 622 -28.23 19.04 48.11
N ALA A 623 -28.16 17.76 48.49
CA ALA A 623 -28.57 16.63 47.66
C ALA A 623 -30.11 16.45 47.63
N GLY A 624 -30.65 16.14 46.44
CA GLY A 624 -32.06 15.77 46.25
C GLY A 624 -32.31 14.26 46.46
N PRO A 625 -33.57 13.84 46.68
CA PRO A 625 -33.92 12.47 47.04
C PRO A 625 -33.88 11.49 45.85
N VAL A 626 -33.52 10.23 46.14
CA VAL A 626 -33.50 9.13 45.17
C VAL A 626 -34.92 8.60 44.91
N SER A 627 -35.32 8.50 43.65
CA SER A 627 -36.61 7.91 43.24
C SER A 627 -36.52 6.39 43.13
N MET A 628 -37.45 5.67 43.75
CA MET A 628 -37.60 4.22 43.63
C MET A 628 -38.77 3.84 42.71
N TYR A 629 -38.50 3.25 41.55
CA TYR A 629 -39.43 2.33 40.87
C TYR A 629 -38.63 1.26 40.09
N PRO A 630 -39.05 -0.02 40.09
CA PRO A 630 -38.29 -1.12 39.49
C PRO A 630 -38.54 -1.26 37.98
N SER A 631 -37.51 -1.66 37.25
CA SER A 631 -37.59 -2.07 35.83
C SER A 631 -37.93 -3.57 35.69
N PRO A 632 -38.60 -3.99 34.60
CA PRO A 632 -39.12 -5.36 34.46
C PRO A 632 -38.04 -6.41 34.18
N ILE A 633 -38.32 -7.64 34.64
CA ILE A 633 -37.46 -8.82 34.50
C ILE A 633 -37.42 -9.31 33.04
N VAL A 634 -36.23 -9.60 32.54
CA VAL A 634 -36.00 -10.35 31.28
C VAL A 634 -35.20 -11.61 31.60
N PRO A 635 -35.68 -12.83 31.27
CA PRO A 635 -35.01 -14.07 31.64
C PRO A 635 -33.81 -14.36 30.74
N TYR A 636 -32.59 -14.21 31.27
CA TYR A 636 -31.39 -14.76 30.64
C TYR A 636 -31.25 -16.26 30.97
N TYR A 637 -31.18 -17.10 29.95
CA TYR A 637 -30.81 -18.50 30.11
C TYR A 637 -29.30 -18.62 30.30
N HIS A 638 -28.86 -18.98 31.51
CA HIS A 638 -27.48 -19.40 31.75
C HIS A 638 -27.24 -20.76 31.09
N VAL A 639 -26.42 -20.78 30.03
CA VAL A 639 -25.81 -22.00 29.50
C VAL A 639 -24.36 -22.03 30.00
N SER A 640 -24.05 -22.94 30.90
CA SER A 640 -22.69 -23.10 31.44
C SER A 640 -21.73 -23.61 30.37
N PRO A 641 -20.53 -23.02 30.19
CA PRO A 641 -19.49 -23.61 29.37
C PRO A 641 -18.94 -24.89 30.05
N PRO A 642 -18.57 -25.94 29.29
CA PRO A 642 -18.03 -27.18 29.85
C PRO A 642 -16.57 -27.06 30.31
N ASP A 643 -16.21 -27.78 31.37
CA ASP A 643 -14.86 -27.79 31.96
C ASP A 643 -13.78 -28.32 31.00
N TYR A 644 -12.84 -27.46 30.62
CA TYR A 644 -11.68 -27.86 29.81
C TYR A 644 -10.48 -28.22 30.70
N ARG A 645 -10.39 -29.49 31.14
CA ARG A 645 -9.22 -30.01 31.86
C ARG A 645 -8.08 -30.39 30.90
N PRO A 646 -6.88 -29.78 30.97
CA PRO A 646 -5.71 -30.26 30.24
C PRO A 646 -5.13 -31.51 30.93
N LEU A 647 -5.34 -32.69 30.32
CA LEU A 647 -4.66 -33.92 30.73
C LEU A 647 -3.24 -33.98 30.16
N PHE A 648 -2.23 -33.70 30.98
CA PHE A 648 -0.84 -34.03 30.64
C PHE A 648 -0.53 -35.48 31.05
N PRO A 649 -0.11 -36.36 30.13
CA PRO A 649 0.23 -37.74 30.45
C PRO A 649 1.58 -37.83 31.16
N HIS A 650 1.70 -38.78 32.09
CA HIS A 650 2.97 -39.06 32.76
C HIS A 650 3.99 -39.71 31.83
N ALA A 651 5.22 -39.19 31.82
CA ALA A 651 6.41 -39.94 31.42
C ALA A 651 7.36 -40.06 32.62
N ARG A 652 7.77 -41.29 32.96
CA ARG A 652 8.79 -41.62 33.97
C ARG A 652 9.85 -42.52 33.31
N ARG A 653 11.06 -42.53 33.89
CA ARG A 653 12.35 -43.03 33.32
C ARG A 653 12.89 -42.09 32.22
N GLY A 654 14.10 -41.52 32.28
CA GLY A 654 15.07 -41.43 33.38
C GLY A 654 16.32 -42.29 33.18
N ASP A 655 17.49 -41.67 33.40
CA ASP A 655 18.68 -42.26 34.03
C ASP A 655 19.67 -41.14 34.47
N PRO A 656 20.70 -41.42 35.30
CA PRO A 656 21.43 -40.39 36.04
C PRO A 656 22.79 -39.99 35.44
N TYR A 657 23.20 -38.73 35.64
CA TYR A 657 24.59 -38.30 35.96
C TYR A 657 24.61 -36.77 36.18
N GLY A 658 25.59 -36.25 36.95
CA GLY A 658 26.01 -34.83 36.85
C GLY A 658 25.54 -33.85 37.93
N ASP A 659 25.39 -34.25 39.20
CA ASP A 659 25.25 -33.28 40.30
C ASP A 659 26.62 -32.73 40.74
N ALA A 660 27.00 -31.56 40.22
CA ALA A 660 28.23 -30.85 40.60
C ALA A 660 28.12 -29.33 40.30
N ALA A 661 28.83 -28.53 41.11
CA ALA A 661 29.04 -27.08 40.92
C ALA A 661 27.78 -26.16 40.96
N SER A 662 27.12 -26.07 42.12
CA SER A 662 26.22 -24.94 42.45
C SER A 662 26.18 -24.61 43.96
N ARG A 663 27.36 -24.47 44.59
CA ARG A 663 27.51 -23.90 45.95
C ARG A 663 28.84 -23.17 46.13
N LEU A 664 28.83 -21.83 46.01
CA LEU A 664 29.69 -20.86 46.70
C LEU A 664 29.33 -19.43 46.24
N TRP A 665 29.86 -18.41 46.94
CA TRP A 665 29.72 -16.98 46.64
C TRP A 665 28.33 -16.36 46.85
N GLY A 666 27.89 -16.30 48.10
CA GLY A 666 27.00 -15.24 48.58
C GLY A 666 27.80 -14.16 49.32
N MET A 667 27.75 -12.90 48.85
CA MET A 667 28.13 -11.69 49.60
C MET A 667 27.28 -10.50 49.13
N PRO A 668 26.78 -9.63 50.02
CA PRO A 668 25.90 -8.52 49.66
C PRO A 668 26.67 -7.25 49.27
N TYR A 669 26.12 -6.46 48.35
CA TYR A 669 26.53 -5.08 48.10
C TYR A 669 25.40 -4.11 48.46
N PRO A 670 25.69 -2.94 49.08
CA PRO A 670 24.67 -2.00 49.53
C PRO A 670 24.17 -1.09 48.40
N HIS A 671 22.87 -0.75 48.42
CA HIS A 671 22.30 0.29 47.57
C HIS A 671 22.67 1.70 48.07
N PRO A 672 23.15 2.61 47.21
CA PRO A 672 23.08 4.05 47.45
C PRO A 672 21.71 4.60 47.02
N HIS A 673 21.17 5.55 47.78
CA HIS A 673 19.92 6.25 47.44
C HIS A 673 20.13 7.24 46.28
N MET A 674 19.11 7.41 45.44
CA MET A 674 18.90 8.59 44.59
C MET A 674 17.42 9.02 44.64
N PRO A 675 17.10 10.33 44.49
CA PRO A 675 15.79 10.88 44.81
C PRO A 675 14.76 10.71 43.68
N SER A 676 13.48 10.70 44.05
CA SER A 676 12.35 10.66 43.12
C SER A 676 12.04 12.03 42.52
N MET A 677 12.28 12.18 41.22
CA MET A 677 11.59 13.20 40.42
C MET A 677 10.13 12.79 40.20
N ARG A 678 9.19 13.72 40.41
CA ARG A 678 7.80 13.56 39.96
C ARG A 678 7.73 13.82 38.45
N GLU A 679 7.23 12.84 37.68
CA GLU A 679 6.58 13.13 36.39
C GLU A 679 5.06 13.16 36.61
N ASP A 680 4.40 14.26 36.25
CA ASP A 680 2.94 14.30 36.20
C ASP A 680 2.43 13.52 34.98
N ARG A 681 1.65 12.45 35.24
CA ARG A 681 1.02 11.62 34.18
C ARG A 681 -0.43 11.26 34.51
N HIS A 682 -1.34 12.18 34.23
CA HIS A 682 -2.78 11.88 34.17
C HIS A 682 -3.42 12.41 32.88
N TYR A 683 -3.41 11.58 31.84
CA TYR A 683 -4.47 11.57 30.83
C TYR A 683 -4.83 10.14 30.49
N GLN A 684 -5.91 9.64 31.09
CA GLN A 684 -6.58 8.43 30.60
C GLN A 684 -7.25 8.76 29.27
N GLN A 685 -6.93 8.01 28.22
CA GLN A 685 -7.78 7.97 27.02
C GLN A 685 -9.03 7.15 27.33
N GLN A 686 -10.09 7.81 27.80
CA GLN A 686 -11.41 7.19 27.85
C GLN A 686 -11.93 7.04 26.42
N LEU A 687 -12.10 5.78 25.98
CA LEU A 687 -12.66 5.44 24.68
C LEU A 687 -14.17 5.71 24.67
N TYR A 688 -14.56 6.97 24.45
CA TYR A 688 -15.94 7.31 24.10
C TYR A 688 -16.27 6.72 22.73
N VAL A 689 -17.17 5.73 22.71
CA VAL A 689 -17.82 5.25 21.50
C VAL A 689 -19.04 6.15 21.25
N PRO A 690 -19.04 7.02 20.23
CA PRO A 690 -20.21 7.80 19.90
C PRO A 690 -21.31 6.88 19.36
N GLN A 691 -22.53 7.02 19.87
CA GLN A 691 -23.69 6.39 19.24
C GLN A 691 -23.98 7.06 17.88
N PRO A 692 -24.49 6.31 16.88
CA PRO A 692 -24.85 6.89 15.60
C PRO A 692 -26.02 7.89 15.77
N PRO A 693 -26.00 9.05 15.11
CA PRO A 693 -27.10 10.00 15.18
C PRO A 693 -28.37 9.42 14.55
N SER A 694 -29.49 9.54 15.26
CA SER A 694 -30.81 9.21 14.73
C SER A 694 -31.28 10.29 13.76
N TYR A 695 -31.43 9.94 12.47
CA TYR A 695 -31.95 10.85 11.46
C TYR A 695 -33.37 11.33 11.80
N PRO A 696 -33.68 12.64 11.68
CA PRO A 696 -35.05 13.11 11.67
C PRO A 696 -35.78 12.58 10.43
N ARG A 697 -37.09 12.39 10.55
CA ARG A 697 -37.92 11.80 9.50
C ARG A 697 -38.55 12.90 8.65
N GLU A 698 -38.01 13.13 7.46
CA GLU A 698 -38.45 14.23 6.59
C GLU A 698 -39.93 14.14 6.19
N THR A 699 -40.60 15.29 6.16
CA THR A 699 -42.00 15.46 5.79
C THR A 699 -42.16 15.54 4.28
N TYR A 700 -42.93 14.61 3.72
CA TYR A 700 -43.26 14.56 2.30
C TYR A 700 -44.28 15.67 1.94
N ILE A 701 -43.88 16.64 1.10
CA ILE A 701 -44.74 17.76 0.67
C ILE A 701 -44.61 18.00 -0.84
N GLY A 702 -45.76 18.13 -1.51
CA GLY A 702 -45.99 18.98 -2.69
C GLY A 702 -45.12 18.78 -3.94
N ALA A 703 -45.65 18.06 -4.94
CA ALA A 703 -45.15 18.17 -6.31
C ALA A 703 -45.74 19.41 -7.03
N PRO A 704 -44.94 20.27 -7.68
CA PRO A 704 -45.40 21.25 -8.66
C PRO A 704 -45.44 20.65 -10.09
N ALA A 705 -46.03 21.39 -11.03
CA ALA A 705 -46.48 20.87 -12.32
C ALA A 705 -45.53 21.14 -13.51
N SER A 706 -45.79 20.41 -14.62
CA SER A 706 -45.56 20.78 -16.03
C SER A 706 -44.16 21.24 -16.48
N ALA A 707 -43.49 20.41 -17.28
CA ALA A 707 -42.30 20.79 -18.04
C ALA A 707 -42.65 21.50 -19.36
N PRO A 708 -41.89 22.52 -19.80
CA PRO A 708 -41.91 23.04 -21.16
C PRO A 708 -41.10 22.15 -22.11
N ALA A 709 -41.38 22.24 -23.42
CA ALA A 709 -40.75 21.39 -24.44
C ALA A 709 -39.32 21.84 -24.81
N CYS A 710 -38.45 20.88 -25.12
CA CYS A 710 -37.11 21.14 -25.66
C CYS A 710 -37.18 21.42 -27.18
N PRO A 711 -36.58 22.52 -27.68
CA PRO A 711 -36.39 22.70 -29.12
C PRO A 711 -35.22 21.82 -29.62
N ALA A 712 -35.41 21.18 -30.77
CA ALA A 712 -34.35 20.39 -31.40
C ALA A 712 -33.56 21.25 -32.39
N SER A 713 -32.24 21.32 -32.22
CA SER A 713 -31.31 21.89 -33.22
C SER A 713 -30.09 20.99 -33.40
N ARG A 714 -29.87 20.53 -34.63
CA ARG A 714 -28.63 19.85 -35.04
C ARG A 714 -27.62 20.90 -35.50
N PRO A 715 -26.35 20.87 -35.07
CA PRO A 715 -25.27 21.51 -35.81
C PRO A 715 -25.01 20.75 -37.14
N PRO A 716 -24.56 21.43 -38.20
CA PRO A 716 -24.23 20.79 -39.47
C PRO A 716 -22.92 19.99 -39.39
N PHE A 717 -22.85 18.94 -40.19
CA PHE A 717 -21.67 18.09 -40.32
C PHE A 717 -20.72 18.74 -41.34
N MET A 718 -19.55 19.25 -40.91
CA MET A 718 -18.49 19.61 -41.85
C MET A 718 -17.74 18.35 -42.26
N GLY A 719 -17.74 18.04 -43.55
CA GLY A 719 -16.86 17.02 -44.12
C GLY A 719 -15.46 17.60 -44.33
N SER A 720 -14.44 16.99 -43.75
CA SER A 720 -13.05 17.17 -44.19
C SER A 720 -12.83 16.30 -45.43
N GLU A 721 -12.45 16.92 -46.55
CA GLU A 721 -11.97 16.19 -47.72
C GLU A 721 -10.69 15.43 -47.36
N VAL A 722 -10.54 14.23 -47.92
CA VAL A 722 -9.33 13.42 -47.81
C VAL A 722 -8.66 13.45 -49.18
N GLU A 723 -7.52 14.12 -49.28
CA GLU A 723 -6.69 14.07 -50.49
C GLU A 723 -6.07 12.66 -50.61
N GLU A 724 -6.33 11.99 -51.73
CA GLU A 724 -5.65 10.74 -52.09
C GLU A 724 -4.26 11.07 -52.64
N GLY A 725 -3.20 10.52 -52.04
CA GLY A 725 -1.82 10.82 -52.40
C GLY A 725 -0.86 9.63 -52.26
N GLU A 726 -0.11 9.38 -53.33
CA GLU A 726 1.12 8.58 -53.41
C GLU A 726 1.07 7.11 -52.96
N THR A 727 0.69 6.24 -53.91
CA THR A 727 1.18 4.86 -53.97
C THR A 727 2.70 4.83 -54.20
N LEU A 728 3.46 4.10 -53.38
CA LEU A 728 4.88 3.83 -53.59
C LEU A 728 5.13 2.33 -53.82
N ASP A 729 5.57 1.99 -55.03
CA ASP A 729 6.11 0.66 -55.36
C ASP A 729 7.43 0.41 -54.63
N TRP A 730 7.64 -0.83 -54.18
CA TRP A 730 8.95 -1.37 -53.85
C TRP A 730 9.09 -2.83 -54.32
N THR A 731 10.02 -3.04 -55.24
CA THR A 731 10.62 -4.33 -55.62
C THR A 731 11.84 -4.62 -54.76
#